data_AF-A0A256ZLQ8-F1
#
_entry.id   AF-A0A256ZLQ8-F1
#
_cell.length_a   1.000
_cell.length_b   1.000
_cell.length_c   1.000
_cell.angle_alpha   90.00
_cell.angle_beta   90.00
_cell.angle_gamma   90.00
#
_symmetry.space_group_name_H-M   'P 1'
#
loop_
_entity.id
_entity.type
_entity.pdbx_description
1 polymer ?
#
loop_
_entity_poly.entity_id
_entity_poly.type
_entity_poly.pdbx_seq_one_letter_code
_entity_poly.pdbx_strand_id
1 'polypeptide(L)'
;MTFSSKFTKKQCKVCGREDVNIAEILGVCVDCIREKPEKVYPYIFEAHRKSRIKYGLPAKPPKTMGGIPCNLCSNECVIGKGEKGFCGLRENVDGKLKSLANSNQAVLYTYPDPHVTNCVVGETKVILSNGKIAKISSLVEKHYLDDFSCFSMDNWKIKPNKIIFTQKFKVSKLVKIVTESGLKLILTPDHEVLVDDIFPKYVKAEELKVGDKVFCVKKINLNNVNNIPYIFDLLPDSIKIYDKNFVAWLKKKIQRKNLSIKVLSSKIGLNYSTLKSKLNPKTNKHLSLGEIKKIANFLGLDLEEIKKRIYVYGVKKPIKLGRLKLDENYLYLMGLIYADGHIREDKNLFCFSNSNVNLLNIFKDKYKKLFPNSILHEYSRSLGVKKGKVKTIVTKSNLKVLEDTNPVFVSAYKNLILNDEIPFNIGWLPESYIGAFISGLIDGDGTLTLNPHPYLIIPFQTDEEAEVLNFLLRKLGVPAKIRFDKHVKLFKVEVRSIKSLKELSKWIKLSSEKKSKLKTIKNIKTERSLGFYEKLPKISAEVLKALRKHYKLPKNHLYRFPVSISRYEKHLRNPNSEVLKKVMDNLSFLKGDYVYEGLRKILNSNVYVEKIRSIEFLESLDSYVYDVTIENAHNFIANCIIVKNCCAAWFCPAGTGLGYPKYAYTKGAEIGYYNLAVFFYGCNFNCLFCQNFSHKRFDEGYVVKIDRFVQQVLEDKRYSCICYFGGSPEPQLPFAVKASKKILEEKDEKRIIRICFEWNGCGNPKLVREAAQLALESGGNIKFDLKAFNPDLALALSGVPNRRAFENFELIAKEFYGERKDVPVLTATTLLVSGYVDHVEVEQIAKFIADLNSEIPYSLLVFHPDFQMRDLTITPIIFVFSAFYGYLNGEKFYFLLKTLKEIFGEEVLKLNPFLLFALIFSNNAFKSFIIIPLGVVLAIPPLLFILFNGFLVGLVAYDAVARMGLNGVLYFFAAILPHGVFELPAVFLSASLGVRVGLAVIRRFKGMDSVSLEIKNCFKIYLFKVLPLLLIGAIVEAYITP
;
A
#
# COMPACT_ATOMS: atom_id res chain seq x y z
N MET A 1 -8.98 27.84 15.52
CA MET A 1 -10.04 27.36 16.44
C MET A 1 -9.45 26.28 17.34
N THR A 2 -9.95 26.15 18.58
CA THR A 2 -9.31 25.37 19.65
C THR A 2 -9.84 23.93 19.73
N PHE A 3 -8.93 22.95 19.83
CA PHE A 3 -9.25 21.52 19.95
C PHE A 3 -9.82 21.09 21.32
N SER A 4 -9.92 22.01 22.29
CA SER A 4 -10.10 21.69 23.71
C SER A 4 -11.54 21.37 24.14
N SER A 5 -12.56 21.65 23.32
CA SER A 5 -13.97 21.65 23.73
C SER A 5 -14.77 20.39 23.40
N LYS A 6 -14.26 19.47 22.58
CA LYS A 6 -15.08 18.42 21.93
C LYS A 6 -15.33 17.14 22.73
N PHE A 7 -14.52 16.82 23.74
CA PHE A 7 -14.53 15.50 24.40
C PHE A 7 -14.92 15.58 25.88
N THR A 8 -15.94 16.37 26.18
CA THR A 8 -16.67 16.28 27.45
C THR A 8 -17.39 14.94 27.57
N LYS A 9 -17.79 14.57 28.79
CA LYS A 9 -18.77 13.51 29.00
C LYS A 9 -20.18 14.03 28.82
N LYS A 10 -21.04 13.18 28.27
CA LYS A 10 -22.45 13.44 28.01
C LYS A 10 -23.27 12.37 28.72
N GLN A 11 -24.36 12.77 29.37
CA GLN A 11 -25.22 11.84 30.10
C GLN A 11 -26.31 11.26 29.18
N CYS A 12 -26.49 9.94 29.23
CA CYS A 12 -27.64 9.28 28.64
C CYS A 12 -28.89 9.67 29.44
N LYS A 13 -29.83 10.35 28.77
CA LYS A 13 -31.08 10.88 29.36
C LYS A 13 -32.06 9.79 29.81
N VAL A 14 -31.80 8.52 29.50
CA VAL A 14 -32.65 7.36 29.86
C VAL A 14 -32.12 6.60 31.07
N CYS A 15 -30.84 6.21 31.09
CA CYS A 15 -30.26 5.41 32.18
C CYS A 15 -29.32 6.17 33.13
N GLY A 16 -29.00 7.43 32.82
CA GLY A 16 -28.07 8.26 33.58
C GLY A 16 -26.59 7.93 33.40
N ARG A 17 -26.22 6.93 32.57
CA ARG A 17 -24.83 6.60 32.22
C ARG A 17 -24.17 7.81 31.57
N GLU A 18 -23.01 8.20 32.06
CA GLU A 18 -22.15 9.17 31.34
C GLU A 18 -21.08 8.44 30.55
N ASP A 19 -20.85 8.89 29.32
CA ASP A 19 -19.84 8.38 28.41
C ASP A 19 -19.26 9.52 27.56
N VAL A 20 -18.09 9.30 26.96
CA VAL A 20 -17.53 10.23 25.97
C VAL A 20 -18.07 9.93 24.56
N ASN A 21 -18.45 8.68 24.31
CA ASN A 21 -18.93 8.21 23.00
C ASN A 21 -20.46 8.26 22.85
N ILE A 22 -21.19 8.83 23.81
CA ILE A 22 -22.57 9.28 23.58
C ILE A 22 -22.51 10.53 22.68
N ALA A 23 -23.27 10.54 21.59
CA ALA A 23 -23.38 11.71 20.73
C ALA A 23 -24.25 12.76 21.41
N GLU A 24 -23.77 14.00 21.53
CA GLU A 24 -24.46 15.13 22.16
C GLU A 24 -25.85 15.37 21.56
N ILE A 25 -25.96 15.27 20.23
CA ILE A 25 -27.22 15.43 19.49
C ILE A 25 -28.29 14.41 19.89
N LEU A 26 -27.91 13.16 20.23
CA LEU A 26 -28.79 12.12 20.74
C LEU A 26 -28.97 12.26 22.26
N GLY A 27 -27.87 12.28 23.01
CA GLY A 27 -27.85 12.21 24.47
C GLY A 27 -28.36 10.86 25.01
N VAL A 28 -28.13 9.77 24.28
CA VAL A 28 -28.49 8.39 24.66
C VAL A 28 -27.41 7.40 24.19
N CYS A 29 -27.13 6.35 24.96
CA CYS A 29 -26.11 5.33 24.65
C CYS A 29 -26.68 4.14 23.86
N VAL A 30 -25.79 3.39 23.20
CA VAL A 30 -26.12 2.20 22.39
C VAL A 30 -26.87 1.14 23.19
N ASP A 31 -26.45 0.83 24.42
CA ASP A 31 -27.13 -0.13 25.30
C ASP A 31 -28.60 0.22 25.53
N CYS A 32 -28.92 1.49 25.81
CA CYS A 32 -30.32 1.91 25.98
C CYS A 32 -31.11 1.86 24.69
N ILE A 33 -30.51 2.19 23.55
CA ILE A 33 -31.17 2.09 22.24
C ILE A 33 -31.56 0.62 21.97
N ARG A 34 -30.67 -0.34 22.25
CA ARG A 34 -30.91 -1.78 22.07
C ARG A 34 -31.89 -2.38 23.09
N GLU A 35 -31.79 -2.00 24.37
CA GLU A 35 -32.54 -2.64 25.46
C GLU A 35 -33.88 -1.98 25.81
N LYS A 36 -34.00 -0.66 25.59
CA LYS A 36 -35.07 0.19 26.17
C LYS A 36 -35.63 1.19 25.15
N PRO A 37 -35.87 0.80 23.88
CA PRO A 37 -36.13 1.72 22.76
C PRO A 37 -37.30 2.67 23.02
N GLU A 38 -38.40 2.19 23.62
CA GLU A 38 -39.57 3.01 24.01
C GLU A 38 -39.21 4.27 24.83
N LYS A 39 -38.25 4.15 25.76
CA LYS A 39 -37.80 5.26 26.61
C LYS A 39 -36.80 6.18 25.90
N VAL A 40 -36.23 5.70 24.79
CA VAL A 40 -35.18 6.37 24.00
C VAL A 40 -35.77 7.13 22.80
N TYR A 41 -36.88 6.64 22.23
CA TYR A 41 -37.57 7.23 21.08
C TYR A 41 -37.81 8.75 21.18
N PRO A 42 -38.22 9.36 22.32
CA PRO A 42 -38.37 10.82 22.40
C PRO A 42 -37.08 11.58 22.07
N TYR A 43 -35.93 11.05 22.50
CA TYR A 43 -34.63 11.67 22.26
C TYR A 43 -34.12 11.42 20.84
N ILE A 44 -34.38 10.24 20.27
CA ILE A 44 -34.10 9.94 18.85
C ILE A 44 -34.89 10.89 17.94
N PHE A 45 -36.21 11.00 18.15
CA PHE A 45 -37.06 11.86 17.33
C PHE A 45 -36.68 13.34 17.47
N GLU A 46 -36.31 13.81 18.66
CA GLU A 46 -35.83 15.18 18.87
C GLU A 46 -34.47 15.43 18.19
N ALA A 47 -33.52 14.49 18.26
CA ALA A 47 -32.24 14.56 17.56
C ALA A 47 -32.43 14.69 16.04
N HIS A 48 -33.31 13.87 15.47
CA HIS A 48 -33.63 13.92 14.05
C HIS A 48 -34.41 15.18 13.66
N ARG A 49 -35.31 15.69 14.51
CA ARG A 49 -35.99 16.98 14.34
C ARG A 49 -34.98 18.14 14.25
N LYS A 50 -34.08 18.24 15.23
CA LYS A 50 -33.01 19.27 15.25
C LYS A 50 -32.10 19.20 14.03
N SER A 51 -31.75 17.99 13.57
CA SER A 51 -30.98 17.77 12.34
C SER A 51 -31.66 18.31 11.07
N ARG A 52 -33.00 18.37 11.04
CA ARG A 52 -33.80 18.59 9.82
C ARG A 52 -34.50 19.95 9.72
N ILE A 53 -34.98 20.53 10.83
CA ILE A 53 -35.68 21.84 10.80
C ILE A 53 -34.83 22.94 10.16
N LYS A 54 -33.50 22.93 10.38
CA LYS A 54 -32.54 23.88 9.77
C LYS A 54 -32.40 23.79 8.23
N TYR A 55 -33.08 22.84 7.59
CA TYR A 55 -33.18 22.68 6.13
C TYR A 55 -34.64 22.78 5.64
N GLY A 56 -35.58 23.22 6.48
CA GLY A 56 -37.01 23.21 6.16
C GLY A 56 -37.60 21.80 5.98
N LEU A 57 -36.95 20.77 6.52
CA LEU A 57 -37.32 19.36 6.29
C LEU A 57 -38.24 18.79 7.39
N PRO A 58 -39.29 18.02 7.04
CA PRO A 58 -40.25 17.43 8.00
C PRO A 58 -39.57 16.59 9.09
N ALA A 59 -39.95 16.75 10.36
CA ALA A 59 -39.27 16.10 11.49
C ALA A 59 -39.33 14.56 11.47
N LYS A 60 -40.49 14.02 11.07
CA LYS A 60 -40.79 12.59 10.85
C LYS A 60 -41.38 12.42 9.44
N PRO A 61 -41.50 11.21 8.90
CA PRO A 61 -42.37 10.95 7.75
C PRO A 61 -43.81 11.39 8.06
N PRO A 62 -44.46 12.20 7.22
CA PRO A 62 -45.86 12.55 7.43
C PRO A 62 -46.74 11.31 7.22
N LYS A 63 -47.82 11.23 8.01
CA LYS A 63 -48.78 10.12 8.04
C LYS A 63 -50.22 10.68 8.19
N THR A 64 -50.47 11.82 7.56
CA THR A 64 -51.69 12.60 7.77
C THR A 64 -52.89 11.94 7.11
N MET A 65 -53.96 11.72 7.89
CA MET A 65 -55.19 11.09 7.40
C MET A 65 -55.81 11.93 6.27
N GLY A 66 -56.22 11.28 5.17
CA GLY A 66 -56.67 11.96 3.95
C GLY A 66 -55.57 12.64 3.11
N GLY A 67 -54.30 12.54 3.52
CA GLY A 67 -53.16 13.00 2.74
C GLY A 67 -52.82 12.09 1.54
N ILE A 68 -51.93 12.56 0.66
CA ILE A 68 -51.54 11.84 -0.56
C ILE A 68 -50.45 10.80 -0.22
N PRO A 69 -50.65 9.50 -0.51
CA PRO A 69 -49.65 8.46 -0.24
C PRO A 69 -48.46 8.51 -1.22
N CYS A 70 -47.27 8.13 -0.74
CA CYS A 70 -46.03 8.05 -1.52
C CYS A 70 -45.23 6.80 -1.11
N ASN A 71 -45.09 5.85 -2.04
CA ASN A 71 -44.62 4.47 -1.80
C ASN A 71 -43.18 4.19 -2.27
N LEU A 72 -42.37 5.21 -2.59
CA LEU A 72 -41.06 5.06 -3.25
C LEU A 72 -39.94 4.53 -2.33
N CYS A 73 -40.12 4.59 -1.00
CA CYS A 73 -39.15 4.15 0.01
C CYS A 73 -39.88 3.78 1.31
N SER A 74 -39.21 3.08 2.22
CA SER A 74 -39.76 2.57 3.49
C SER A 74 -40.47 3.57 4.41
N ASN A 75 -40.29 4.89 4.18
CA ASN A 75 -41.01 5.92 4.91
C ASN A 75 -42.52 5.93 4.61
N GLU A 76 -42.92 5.48 3.42
CA GLU A 76 -44.33 5.26 3.00
C GLU A 76 -45.23 6.45 3.39
N CYS A 77 -44.80 7.66 3.00
CA CYS A 77 -45.34 8.93 3.50
C CYS A 77 -46.79 9.15 3.06
N VAL A 78 -47.64 9.70 3.93
CA VAL A 78 -48.98 10.18 3.59
C VAL A 78 -49.02 11.68 3.89
N ILE A 79 -49.07 12.49 2.83
CA ILE A 79 -48.69 13.90 2.84
C ILE A 79 -49.96 14.78 2.82
N GLY A 80 -50.31 15.40 3.94
CA GLY A 80 -51.45 16.31 4.09
C GLY A 80 -51.25 17.65 3.37
N LYS A 81 -52.31 18.44 3.19
CA LYS A 81 -52.24 19.75 2.49
C LYS A 81 -51.23 20.68 3.19
N GLY A 82 -50.28 21.21 2.42
CA GLY A 82 -49.18 22.05 2.92
C GLY A 82 -47.97 21.28 3.48
N GLU A 83 -48.04 19.94 3.58
CA GLU A 83 -46.91 19.14 4.06
C GLU A 83 -45.92 18.77 2.94
N LYS A 84 -44.68 18.50 3.36
CA LYS A 84 -43.62 17.90 2.54
C LYS A 84 -43.40 16.44 2.92
N GLY A 85 -43.06 15.60 1.95
CA GLY A 85 -42.60 14.23 2.19
C GLY A 85 -41.20 14.20 2.82
N PHE A 86 -40.85 13.11 3.52
CA PHE A 86 -39.62 13.05 4.33
C PHE A 86 -38.31 13.28 3.53
N CYS A 87 -38.32 13.02 2.22
CA CYS A 87 -37.17 13.28 1.35
C CYS A 87 -36.99 14.75 0.93
N GLY A 88 -37.93 15.65 1.26
CA GLY A 88 -37.94 17.07 0.86
C GLY A 88 -38.43 17.34 -0.57
N LEU A 89 -38.31 16.37 -1.47
CA LEU A 89 -38.56 16.52 -2.91
C LEU A 89 -40.04 16.62 -3.32
N ARG A 90 -40.98 16.43 -2.40
CA ARG A 90 -42.43 16.28 -2.66
C ARG A 90 -43.25 17.07 -1.66
N GLU A 91 -44.31 17.72 -2.12
CA GLU A 91 -45.14 18.66 -1.38
C GLU A 91 -46.60 18.56 -1.85
N ASN A 92 -47.56 18.53 -0.93
CA ASN A 92 -48.98 18.55 -1.29
C ASN A 92 -49.48 20.00 -1.33
N VAL A 93 -49.63 20.53 -2.54
CA VAL A 93 -50.16 21.88 -2.80
C VAL A 93 -51.60 21.72 -3.30
N ASP A 94 -52.55 22.25 -2.53
CA ASP A 94 -53.99 22.24 -2.85
C ASP A 94 -54.56 20.88 -3.28
N GLY A 95 -54.18 19.82 -2.57
CA GLY A 95 -54.63 18.45 -2.82
C GLY A 95 -53.91 17.75 -3.97
N LYS A 96 -52.85 18.35 -4.53
CA LYS A 96 -52.07 17.80 -5.64
C LYS A 96 -50.59 17.69 -5.24
N LEU A 97 -49.97 16.55 -5.57
CA LEU A 97 -48.58 16.28 -5.20
C LEU A 97 -47.60 16.97 -6.16
N LYS A 98 -47.16 18.18 -5.81
CA LYS A 98 -46.07 18.88 -6.49
C LYS A 98 -44.75 18.19 -6.15
N SER A 99 -43.91 17.94 -7.16
CA SER A 99 -42.65 17.22 -6.95
C SER A 99 -41.51 17.87 -7.72
N LEU A 100 -40.41 18.14 -7.00
CA LEU A 100 -39.13 18.55 -7.58
C LEU A 100 -38.49 17.40 -8.39
N ALA A 101 -38.80 16.15 -8.04
CA ALA A 101 -38.30 14.94 -8.71
C ALA A 101 -39.42 13.97 -9.11
N ASN A 102 -39.49 13.60 -10.39
CA ASN A 102 -40.42 12.62 -10.94
C ASN A 102 -39.72 11.80 -12.05
N SER A 103 -40.41 10.92 -12.77
CA SER A 103 -39.76 10.10 -13.80
C SER A 103 -39.14 10.89 -14.96
N ASN A 104 -39.52 12.16 -15.15
CA ASN A 104 -39.04 13.02 -16.23
C ASN A 104 -38.09 14.15 -15.78
N GLN A 105 -37.86 14.34 -14.47
CA GLN A 105 -36.87 15.30 -13.95
C GLN A 105 -36.36 14.93 -12.55
N ALA A 106 -35.13 15.30 -12.23
CA ALA A 106 -34.51 15.05 -10.94
C ALA A 106 -33.75 16.28 -10.40
N VAL A 107 -33.52 16.33 -9.09
CA VAL A 107 -32.64 17.33 -8.46
C VAL A 107 -31.27 16.71 -8.23
N LEU A 108 -30.27 17.13 -9.01
CA LEU A 108 -28.94 16.49 -9.05
C LEU A 108 -27.83 17.46 -9.51
N TYR A 109 -26.58 17.03 -9.38
CA TYR A 109 -25.48 17.49 -10.23
C TYR A 109 -24.72 16.29 -10.80
N THR A 110 -23.99 16.49 -11.88
CA THR A 110 -23.12 15.47 -12.50
C THR A 110 -21.68 15.94 -12.61
N TYR A 111 -20.73 15.01 -12.56
CA TYR A 111 -19.34 15.27 -12.93
C TYR A 111 -18.69 14.04 -13.59
N PRO A 112 -17.74 14.23 -14.52
CA PRO A 112 -16.92 13.15 -15.05
C PRO A 112 -15.92 12.71 -13.97
N ASP A 113 -16.05 11.48 -13.52
CA ASP A 113 -15.17 10.79 -12.59
C ASP A 113 -14.28 9.84 -13.42
N PRO A 114 -12.99 10.18 -13.64
CA PRO A 114 -12.14 9.45 -14.58
C PRO A 114 -11.73 8.09 -14.00
N HIS A 115 -11.83 7.04 -14.79
CA HIS A 115 -11.42 5.71 -14.35
C HIS A 115 -9.89 5.63 -14.18
N VAL A 116 -9.45 5.65 -12.92
CA VAL A 116 -8.09 5.38 -12.43
C VAL A 116 -6.99 6.29 -13.02
N THR A 117 -6.83 7.49 -12.46
CA THR A 117 -5.87 8.49 -12.98
C THR A 117 -4.47 8.48 -12.36
N ASN A 118 -4.24 7.81 -11.22
CA ASN A 118 -2.94 7.74 -10.55
C ASN A 118 -1.86 7.10 -11.45
N CYS A 119 -1.07 7.87 -12.23
CA CYS A 119 -0.04 7.32 -13.13
C CYS A 119 1.33 8.03 -13.12
N VAL A 120 2.38 7.34 -13.60
CA VAL A 120 3.77 7.82 -13.74
C VAL A 120 4.28 7.72 -15.18
N VAL A 121 5.25 8.53 -15.60
CA VAL A 121 5.75 8.50 -17.01
C VAL A 121 6.46 7.20 -17.37
N GLY A 122 6.44 6.82 -18.65
CA GLY A 122 7.02 5.57 -19.16
C GLY A 122 8.49 5.30 -18.81
N GLU A 123 9.31 6.35 -18.75
CA GLU A 123 10.74 6.30 -18.40
C GLU A 123 11.01 6.02 -16.90
N THR A 124 9.96 5.90 -16.11
CA THR A 124 10.02 5.55 -14.69
C THR A 124 10.49 4.12 -14.52
N LYS A 125 11.57 3.93 -13.76
CA LYS A 125 12.26 2.66 -13.55
C LYS A 125 11.66 1.94 -12.35
N VAL A 126 11.21 0.72 -12.58
CA VAL A 126 10.71 -0.22 -11.57
C VAL A 126 11.66 -1.42 -11.47
N ILE A 127 11.62 -2.11 -10.33
CA ILE A 127 12.51 -3.25 -10.06
C ILE A 127 11.69 -4.50 -9.90
N LEU A 128 12.05 -5.52 -10.67
CA LEU A 128 11.39 -6.81 -10.70
C LEU A 128 11.89 -7.72 -9.59
N SER A 129 11.09 -8.69 -9.18
CA SER A 129 11.43 -9.72 -8.18
C SER A 129 12.70 -10.50 -8.50
N ASN A 130 13.01 -10.69 -9.79
CA ASN A 130 14.25 -11.31 -10.28
C ASN A 130 15.49 -10.39 -10.19
N GLY A 131 15.33 -9.12 -9.80
CA GLY A 131 16.42 -8.14 -9.64
C GLY A 131 16.79 -7.35 -10.90
N LYS A 132 16.14 -7.59 -12.04
CA LYS A 132 16.25 -6.69 -13.21
C LYS A 132 15.52 -5.38 -12.97
N ILE A 133 16.01 -4.34 -13.63
CA ILE A 133 15.36 -3.04 -13.75
C ILE A 133 14.63 -3.01 -15.09
N ALA A 134 13.44 -2.40 -15.14
CA ALA A 134 12.66 -2.22 -16.36
C ALA A 134 12.06 -0.81 -16.40
N LYS A 135 11.80 -0.30 -17.62
CA LYS A 135 10.96 0.90 -17.81
C LYS A 135 9.50 0.50 -17.63
N ILE A 136 8.70 1.30 -16.92
CA ILE A 136 7.28 0.95 -16.70
C ILE A 136 6.50 0.88 -18.03
N SER A 137 6.87 1.68 -19.04
CA SER A 137 6.34 1.53 -20.41
C SER A 137 6.59 0.13 -20.95
N SER A 138 7.85 -0.32 -20.96
CA SER A 138 8.22 -1.67 -21.43
C SER A 138 7.59 -2.80 -20.60
N LEU A 139 7.32 -2.58 -19.31
CA LEU A 139 6.62 -3.55 -18.47
C LEU A 139 5.15 -3.73 -18.91
N VAL A 140 4.45 -2.63 -19.14
CA VAL A 140 3.02 -2.64 -19.52
C VAL A 140 2.83 -3.07 -20.98
N GLU A 141 3.63 -2.52 -21.90
CA GLU A 141 3.43 -2.70 -23.35
C GLU A 141 3.86 -4.07 -23.88
N LYS A 142 4.83 -4.73 -23.23
CA LYS A 142 5.35 -6.04 -23.67
C LYS A 142 4.56 -7.23 -23.10
N HIS A 143 3.50 -6.97 -22.32
CA HIS A 143 2.59 -7.96 -21.73
C HIS A 143 3.32 -9.18 -21.14
N TYR A 144 4.23 -8.94 -20.19
CA TYR A 144 4.87 -10.00 -19.40
C TYR A 144 3.88 -10.64 -18.42
N LEU A 145 2.99 -11.49 -18.93
CA LEU A 145 1.86 -12.06 -18.17
C LEU A 145 2.24 -13.26 -17.29
N ASP A 146 3.37 -13.92 -17.55
CA ASP A 146 3.85 -15.05 -16.75
C ASP A 146 4.71 -14.58 -15.56
N ASP A 147 4.19 -14.83 -14.35
CA ASP A 147 4.85 -14.72 -13.04
C ASP A 147 5.52 -13.35 -12.69
N PHE A 148 4.92 -12.25 -13.16
CA PHE A 148 5.47 -10.91 -12.93
C PHE A 148 5.17 -10.33 -11.55
N SER A 149 6.22 -9.83 -10.90
CA SER A 149 6.19 -9.23 -9.57
C SER A 149 7.24 -8.13 -9.46
N CYS A 150 6.92 -7.03 -8.77
CA CYS A 150 7.83 -5.91 -8.52
C CYS A 150 7.92 -5.58 -7.03
N PHE A 151 8.90 -4.78 -6.64
CA PHE A 151 9.09 -4.40 -5.24
C PHE A 151 8.11 -3.31 -4.78
N SER A 152 7.53 -3.53 -3.61
CA SER A 152 6.72 -2.56 -2.86
C SER A 152 7.02 -2.64 -1.36
N MET A 153 6.42 -1.73 -0.56
CA MET A 153 6.55 -1.74 0.89
C MET A 153 5.30 -2.33 1.55
N ASP A 154 5.44 -3.48 2.19
CA ASP A 154 4.41 -4.06 3.06
C ASP A 154 4.91 -4.03 4.51
N ASN A 155 4.14 -3.42 5.41
CA ASN A 155 4.34 -3.45 6.85
C ASN A 155 5.81 -3.22 7.29
N TRP A 156 6.40 -2.13 6.78
CA TRP A 156 7.80 -1.72 6.97
C TRP A 156 8.86 -2.66 6.38
N LYS A 157 8.51 -3.56 5.47
CA LYS A 157 9.46 -4.41 4.71
C LYS A 157 9.35 -4.10 3.22
N ILE A 158 10.50 -3.89 2.56
CA ILE A 158 10.57 -3.90 1.10
C ILE A 158 10.62 -5.36 0.62
N LYS A 159 9.61 -5.80 -0.12
CA LYS A 159 9.47 -7.18 -0.63
C LYS A 159 8.87 -7.17 -2.06
N PRO A 160 9.11 -8.19 -2.89
CA PRO A 160 8.36 -8.36 -4.13
C PRO A 160 6.91 -8.77 -3.82
N ASN A 161 5.97 -8.26 -4.61
CA ASN A 161 4.55 -8.67 -4.64
C ASN A 161 4.09 -8.79 -6.09
N LYS A 162 3.03 -9.56 -6.36
CA LYS A 162 2.53 -9.82 -7.71
C LYS A 162 1.96 -8.54 -8.33
N ILE A 163 2.25 -8.32 -9.62
CA ILE A 163 1.52 -7.34 -10.42
C ILE A 163 0.24 -8.03 -10.90
N ILE A 164 -0.91 -7.55 -10.43
CA ILE A 164 -2.21 -8.12 -10.80
C ILE A 164 -2.88 -7.35 -11.93
N PHE A 165 -2.49 -6.09 -12.16
CA PHE A 165 -3.02 -5.28 -13.24
C PHE A 165 -2.05 -4.16 -13.68
N THR A 166 -2.17 -3.68 -14.92
CA THR A 166 -1.21 -2.80 -15.62
C THR A 166 -1.93 -1.77 -16.51
N GLN A 167 -1.50 -0.52 -16.51
CA GLN A 167 -2.24 0.59 -17.12
C GLN A 167 -1.39 1.48 -18.03
N LYS A 168 -2.02 2.12 -19.02
CA LYS A 168 -1.42 3.13 -19.91
C LYS A 168 -2.47 4.18 -20.30
N PHE A 169 -2.21 5.46 -20.03
CA PHE A 169 -3.09 6.58 -20.40
C PHE A 169 -2.30 7.72 -21.06
N LYS A 170 -3.00 8.63 -21.74
CA LYS A 170 -2.41 9.83 -22.37
C LYS A 170 -2.82 11.06 -21.55
N VAL A 171 -1.88 11.96 -21.23
CA VAL A 171 -2.14 13.12 -20.34
C VAL A 171 -1.46 14.40 -20.83
N SER A 172 -2.08 15.54 -20.53
CA SER A 172 -1.61 16.89 -20.89
C SER A 172 -0.91 17.64 -19.76
N LYS A 173 -1.01 17.16 -18.51
CA LYS A 173 -0.39 17.78 -17.33
C LYS A 173 0.40 16.74 -16.54
N LEU A 174 1.60 17.12 -16.14
CA LEU A 174 2.50 16.30 -15.32
C LEU A 174 3.14 17.14 -14.22
N VAL A 175 3.49 16.50 -13.11
CA VAL A 175 4.28 17.07 -12.03
C VAL A 175 5.61 16.32 -11.96
N LYS A 176 6.72 17.05 -11.98
CA LYS A 176 8.08 16.53 -11.86
C LYS A 176 8.65 16.91 -10.50
N ILE A 177 8.87 15.92 -9.64
CA ILE A 177 9.51 16.09 -8.34
C ILE A 177 10.98 15.69 -8.42
N VAL A 178 11.87 16.47 -7.80
CA VAL A 178 13.30 16.14 -7.67
C VAL A 178 13.74 16.32 -6.22
N THR A 179 14.47 15.34 -5.70
CA THR A 179 14.89 15.23 -4.30
C THR A 179 16.29 15.80 -4.02
N GLU A 180 16.69 15.91 -2.75
CA GLU A 180 17.99 16.50 -2.36
C GLU A 180 19.22 15.69 -2.82
N SER A 181 19.06 14.39 -3.09
CA SER A 181 20.05 13.47 -3.67
C SER A 181 19.94 13.33 -5.19
N GLY A 182 18.93 13.92 -5.82
CA GLY A 182 18.74 13.88 -7.26
C GLY A 182 17.92 12.70 -7.79
N LEU A 183 17.21 11.93 -6.94
CA LEU A 183 16.11 11.09 -7.44
C LEU A 183 15.02 12.01 -8.04
N LYS A 184 14.52 11.61 -9.20
CA LYS A 184 13.58 12.32 -10.08
C LYS A 184 12.38 11.40 -10.31
N LEU A 185 11.16 11.92 -10.19
CA LEU A 185 9.94 11.21 -10.58
C LEU A 185 9.02 12.18 -11.32
N ILE A 186 8.34 11.70 -12.36
CA ILE A 186 7.36 12.47 -13.12
C ILE A 186 6.06 11.68 -13.15
N LEU A 187 4.99 12.31 -12.68
CA LEU A 187 3.71 11.68 -12.33
C LEU A 187 2.54 12.61 -12.66
N THR A 188 1.32 12.09 -12.70
CA THR A 188 0.11 12.93 -12.88
C THR A 188 -0.14 13.79 -11.63
N PRO A 189 -0.85 14.94 -11.75
CA PRO A 189 -1.08 15.85 -10.61
C PRO A 189 -1.76 15.19 -9.39
N ASP A 190 -2.62 14.22 -9.65
CA ASP A 190 -3.40 13.47 -8.66
C ASP A 190 -2.64 12.30 -8.03
N HIS A 191 -1.65 11.72 -8.71
CA HIS A 191 -0.96 10.51 -8.25
C HIS A 191 -0.27 10.73 -6.89
N GLU A 192 -0.51 9.80 -5.95
CA GLU A 192 -0.18 9.97 -4.54
C GLU A 192 1.19 9.39 -4.15
N VAL A 193 2.02 10.23 -3.50
CA VAL A 193 3.36 9.88 -2.98
C VAL A 193 3.32 9.75 -1.46
N LEU A 194 4.10 8.81 -0.89
CA LEU A 194 4.17 8.62 0.56
C LEU A 194 5.09 9.65 1.24
N VAL A 195 4.58 10.40 2.21
CA VAL A 195 5.21 11.56 2.86
C VAL A 195 5.43 11.37 4.38
N ASP A 196 6.58 11.85 4.87
CA ASP A 196 7.03 11.91 6.27
C ASP A 196 6.21 12.89 7.10
N ASP A 197 5.07 12.44 7.64
CA ASP A 197 4.40 13.10 8.76
C ASP A 197 4.55 12.33 10.09
N ILE A 198 3.99 12.85 11.19
CA ILE A 198 4.05 12.18 12.52
C ILE A 198 3.59 10.73 12.39
N PHE A 199 2.52 10.50 11.63
CA PHE A 199 2.18 9.23 11.01
C PHE A 199 2.35 9.39 9.49
N PRO A 200 2.98 8.44 8.77
CA PRO A 200 3.15 8.54 7.32
C PRO A 200 1.81 8.62 6.60
N LYS A 201 1.72 9.47 5.57
CA LYS A 201 0.49 9.70 4.81
C LYS A 201 0.77 9.82 3.32
N TYR A 202 -0.21 9.47 2.50
CA TYR A 202 -0.19 9.75 1.07
C TYR A 202 -0.63 11.19 0.80
N VAL A 203 -0.01 11.81 -0.21
CA VAL A 203 -0.27 13.20 -0.65
C VAL A 203 -0.18 13.24 -2.18
N LYS A 204 -1.13 13.88 -2.84
CA LYS A 204 -1.13 14.05 -4.30
C LYS A 204 0.07 14.86 -4.79
N ALA A 205 0.55 14.61 -6.00
CA ALA A 205 1.68 15.34 -6.59
C ALA A 205 1.47 16.87 -6.63
N GLU A 206 0.25 17.33 -6.90
CA GLU A 206 -0.15 18.75 -6.93
C GLU A 206 -0.17 19.44 -5.56
N GLU A 207 -0.30 18.67 -4.48
CA GLU A 207 -0.35 19.16 -3.10
C GLU A 207 1.03 19.20 -2.40
N LEU A 208 2.03 18.50 -2.97
CA LEU A 208 3.40 18.43 -2.45
C LEU A 208 4.09 19.81 -2.45
N LYS A 209 4.95 20.04 -1.46
CA LYS A 209 5.66 21.32 -1.29
C LYS A 209 7.18 21.11 -1.21
N VAL A 210 7.94 22.08 -1.71
CA VAL A 210 9.41 22.06 -1.60
C VAL A 210 9.80 22.06 -0.12
N GLY A 211 10.58 21.06 0.29
CA GLY A 211 10.95 20.82 1.68
C GLY A 211 10.15 19.73 2.41
N ASP A 212 9.00 19.29 1.86
CA ASP A 212 8.37 18.03 2.26
C ASP A 212 9.34 16.86 2.05
N LYS A 213 9.12 15.75 2.77
CA LYS A 213 10.01 14.59 2.68
C LYS A 213 9.25 13.36 2.24
N VAL A 214 9.69 12.78 1.13
CA VAL A 214 9.12 11.56 0.57
C VAL A 214 9.86 10.33 1.09
N PHE A 215 9.18 9.18 1.09
CA PHE A 215 9.76 7.89 1.42
C PHE A 215 10.58 7.33 0.26
N CYS A 216 11.83 6.99 0.53
CA CYS A 216 12.80 6.49 -0.44
C CYS A 216 13.44 5.17 0.03
N VAL A 217 13.85 4.33 -0.92
CA VAL A 217 14.45 3.01 -0.63
C VAL A 217 15.97 3.09 -0.50
N LYS A 218 16.50 2.62 0.65
CA LYS A 218 17.93 2.62 1.03
C LYS A 218 18.68 1.39 0.52
N LYS A 219 18.08 0.20 0.65
CA LYS A 219 18.62 -1.08 0.14
C LYS A 219 17.47 -1.96 -0.33
N ILE A 220 17.71 -2.74 -1.37
CA ILE A 220 16.82 -3.81 -1.83
C ILE A 220 17.55 -5.13 -1.66
N ASN A 221 16.88 -6.09 -1.02
CA ASN A 221 17.39 -7.44 -0.81
C ASN A 221 16.65 -8.38 -1.75
N LEU A 222 17.38 -9.24 -2.44
CA LEU A 222 16.85 -10.25 -3.35
C LEU A 222 17.12 -11.63 -2.73
N ASN A 223 16.08 -12.44 -2.55
CA ASN A 223 16.20 -13.69 -1.80
C ASN A 223 16.84 -14.83 -2.61
N ASN A 224 16.81 -14.76 -3.95
CA ASN A 224 17.35 -15.79 -4.85
C ASN A 224 18.25 -15.16 -5.93
N VAL A 225 19.57 -15.12 -5.68
CA VAL A 225 20.57 -14.50 -6.59
C VAL A 225 21.65 -15.51 -7.06
N ASN A 226 21.58 -16.77 -6.62
CA ASN A 226 22.68 -17.72 -6.75
C ASN A 226 22.82 -18.37 -8.14
N ASN A 227 21.85 -18.21 -9.05
CA ASN A 227 21.92 -18.82 -10.38
C ASN A 227 22.73 -17.96 -11.37
N ILE A 228 24.06 -17.99 -11.22
CA ILE A 228 24.99 -17.37 -12.17
C ILE A 228 24.77 -17.99 -13.56
N PRO A 229 24.56 -17.19 -14.62
CA PRO A 229 24.24 -17.69 -15.97
C PRO A 229 25.45 -18.38 -16.61
N TYR A 230 25.20 -19.26 -17.59
CA TYR A 230 26.26 -19.65 -18.53
C TYR A 230 26.49 -18.53 -19.52
N ILE A 231 27.71 -18.42 -20.07
CA ILE A 231 27.96 -17.46 -21.16
C ILE A 231 27.01 -17.72 -22.35
N PHE A 232 26.64 -18.98 -22.61
CA PHE A 232 25.58 -19.41 -23.55
C PHE A 232 24.28 -18.58 -23.42
N ASP A 233 23.85 -18.27 -22.20
CA ASP A 233 22.56 -17.61 -21.92
C ASP A 233 22.59 -16.10 -22.27
N LEU A 234 23.78 -15.54 -22.53
CA LEU A 234 24.02 -14.13 -22.84
C LEU A 234 24.31 -13.88 -24.33
N LEU A 235 24.29 -14.93 -25.17
CA LEU A 235 24.65 -14.86 -26.58
C LEU A 235 23.43 -14.79 -27.50
N PRO A 236 23.50 -14.01 -28.60
CA PRO A 236 22.40 -13.90 -29.55
C PRO A 236 22.23 -15.18 -30.37
N ASP A 237 20.99 -15.45 -30.80
CA ASP A 237 20.61 -16.63 -31.59
C ASP A 237 21.31 -16.74 -32.96
N SER A 238 21.95 -15.65 -33.41
CA SER A 238 22.78 -15.58 -34.62
C SER A 238 24.20 -16.14 -34.45
N ILE A 239 24.71 -16.32 -33.23
CA ILE A 239 26.06 -16.86 -33.01
C ILE A 239 26.15 -18.31 -33.50
N LYS A 240 27.26 -18.68 -34.14
CA LYS A 240 27.49 -20.01 -34.72
C LYS A 240 28.23 -20.91 -33.73
N ILE A 241 27.87 -22.19 -33.74
CA ILE A 241 28.55 -23.23 -32.96
C ILE A 241 29.55 -23.98 -33.86
N TYR A 242 30.83 -23.87 -33.50
CA TYR A 242 31.95 -24.47 -34.22
C TYR A 242 32.31 -25.87 -33.69
N ASP A 243 31.62 -26.32 -32.64
CA ASP A 243 31.84 -27.60 -31.97
C ASP A 243 31.34 -28.80 -32.81
N LYS A 244 32.26 -29.41 -33.56
CA LYS A 244 31.99 -30.59 -34.40
C LYS A 244 31.56 -31.82 -33.59
N ASN A 245 31.99 -31.93 -32.32
CA ASN A 245 31.63 -33.05 -31.44
C ASN A 245 30.18 -32.92 -30.95
N PHE A 246 29.77 -31.71 -30.57
CA PHE A 246 28.38 -31.39 -30.29
C PHE A 246 27.46 -31.66 -31.49
N VAL A 247 27.83 -31.22 -32.70
CA VAL A 247 27.03 -31.47 -33.91
C VAL A 247 26.91 -32.97 -34.21
N ALA A 248 27.98 -33.76 -34.02
CA ALA A 248 27.94 -35.21 -34.18
C ALA A 248 27.00 -35.89 -33.14
N TRP A 249 27.02 -35.43 -31.89
CA TRP A 249 26.11 -35.88 -30.83
C TRP A 249 24.64 -35.52 -31.15
N LEU A 250 24.37 -34.29 -31.59
CA LEU A 250 23.03 -33.82 -31.93
C LEU A 250 22.45 -34.61 -33.11
N LYS A 251 23.27 -34.91 -34.13
CA LYS A 251 22.89 -35.79 -35.23
C LYS A 251 22.49 -37.19 -34.75
N LYS A 252 23.26 -37.79 -33.82
CA LYS A 252 22.92 -39.09 -33.22
C LYS A 252 21.61 -39.05 -32.43
N LYS A 253 21.30 -37.95 -31.70
CA LYS A 253 20.02 -37.76 -31.00
C LYS A 253 18.83 -37.65 -31.99
N ILE A 254 18.99 -36.96 -33.13
CA ILE A 254 17.97 -36.91 -34.20
C ILE A 254 17.71 -38.32 -34.77
N GLN A 255 18.77 -39.04 -35.13
CA GLN A 255 18.67 -40.39 -35.71
C GLN A 255 17.97 -41.38 -34.76
N ARG A 256 18.24 -41.30 -33.45
CA ARG A 256 17.62 -42.17 -32.42
C ARG A 256 16.12 -41.96 -32.21
N LYS A 257 15.51 -40.91 -32.76
CA LYS A 257 14.03 -40.72 -32.79
C LYS A 257 13.43 -41.08 -34.16
N ASN A 258 14.13 -41.85 -35.00
CA ASN A 258 13.74 -42.21 -36.37
C ASN A 258 13.36 -41.02 -37.28
N LEU A 259 13.81 -39.81 -36.94
CA LEU A 259 13.47 -38.57 -37.65
C LEU A 259 14.41 -38.37 -38.84
N SER A 260 13.83 -38.35 -40.05
CA SER A 260 14.57 -37.93 -41.25
C SER A 260 14.86 -36.43 -41.21
N ILE A 261 16.02 -36.02 -41.75
CA ILE A 261 16.41 -34.60 -41.80
C ILE A 261 15.41 -33.78 -42.64
N LYS A 262 14.74 -34.40 -43.63
CA LYS A 262 13.68 -33.75 -44.44
C LYS A 262 12.47 -33.41 -43.57
N VAL A 263 11.96 -34.36 -42.78
CA VAL A 263 10.83 -34.14 -41.85
C VAL A 263 11.19 -33.10 -40.78
N LEU A 264 12.38 -33.23 -40.15
CA LEU A 264 12.86 -32.25 -39.18
C LEU A 264 12.92 -30.83 -39.77
N SER A 265 13.50 -30.68 -40.97
CA SER A 265 13.67 -29.37 -41.63
C SER A 265 12.33 -28.67 -41.90
N SER A 266 11.31 -29.42 -42.31
CA SER A 266 9.94 -28.92 -42.48
C SER A 266 9.33 -28.46 -41.15
N LYS A 267 9.40 -29.29 -40.10
CA LYS A 267 8.78 -28.99 -38.80
C LYS A 267 9.40 -27.81 -38.06
N ILE A 268 10.68 -27.50 -38.28
CA ILE A 268 11.38 -26.36 -37.62
C ILE A 268 11.55 -25.12 -38.51
N GLY A 269 11.02 -25.14 -39.73
CA GLY A 269 11.09 -24.02 -40.69
C GLY A 269 12.51 -23.68 -41.14
N LEU A 270 13.31 -24.69 -41.52
CA LEU A 270 14.67 -24.51 -42.07
C LEU A 270 14.80 -25.23 -43.42
N ASN A 271 15.60 -24.69 -44.34
CA ASN A 271 15.85 -25.33 -45.63
C ASN A 271 16.57 -26.68 -45.46
N TYR A 272 16.02 -27.75 -46.06
CA TYR A 272 16.52 -29.12 -45.98
C TYR A 272 18.01 -29.25 -46.37
N SER A 273 18.44 -28.65 -47.48
CA SER A 273 19.83 -28.75 -47.97
C SER A 273 20.79 -28.05 -47.01
N THR A 274 20.42 -26.85 -46.54
CA THR A 274 21.17 -26.11 -45.53
C THR A 274 21.28 -26.88 -44.22
N LEU A 275 20.18 -27.44 -43.71
CA LEU A 275 20.19 -28.22 -42.46
C LEU A 275 21.00 -29.52 -42.58
N LYS A 276 20.82 -30.27 -43.68
CA LYS A 276 21.58 -31.50 -43.98
C LYS A 276 23.09 -31.23 -44.05
N SER A 277 23.48 -30.08 -44.60
CA SER A 277 24.87 -29.63 -44.66
C SER A 277 25.40 -29.23 -43.27
N LYS A 278 24.67 -28.38 -42.52
CA LYS A 278 25.05 -27.95 -41.15
C LYS A 278 25.12 -29.09 -40.13
N LEU A 279 24.31 -30.15 -40.29
CA LEU A 279 24.35 -31.37 -39.47
C LEU A 279 25.43 -32.38 -39.92
N ASN A 280 26.33 -32.03 -40.84
CA ASN A 280 27.46 -32.86 -41.25
C ASN A 280 28.79 -32.29 -40.69
N PRO A 281 29.40 -32.91 -39.66
CA PRO A 281 30.67 -32.44 -39.07
C PRO A 281 31.86 -32.38 -40.04
N LYS A 282 31.79 -33.08 -41.19
CA LYS A 282 32.83 -32.99 -42.24
C LYS A 282 32.78 -31.66 -43.01
N THR A 283 31.71 -30.85 -42.90
CA THR A 283 31.60 -29.57 -43.61
C THR A 283 32.08 -28.38 -42.77
N ASN A 284 32.23 -27.23 -43.43
CA ASN A 284 32.47 -25.93 -42.79
C ASN A 284 31.18 -25.09 -42.66
N LYS A 285 29.99 -25.72 -42.70
CA LYS A 285 28.72 -25.05 -42.39
C LYS A 285 28.33 -25.35 -40.94
N HIS A 286 27.97 -24.29 -40.22
CA HIS A 286 27.72 -24.33 -38.78
C HIS A 286 26.26 -24.00 -38.45
N LEU A 287 25.70 -24.65 -37.44
CA LEU A 287 24.42 -24.27 -36.84
C LEU A 287 24.56 -22.96 -36.05
N SER A 288 23.53 -22.13 -36.06
CA SER A 288 23.39 -21.03 -35.10
C SER A 288 22.77 -21.50 -33.78
N LEU A 289 22.95 -20.69 -32.74
CA LEU A 289 22.36 -20.92 -31.43
C LEU A 289 20.82 -21.02 -31.47
N GLY A 290 20.16 -20.16 -32.26
CA GLY A 290 18.72 -20.22 -32.50
C GLY A 290 18.27 -21.47 -33.28
N GLU A 291 19.05 -21.92 -34.26
CA GLU A 291 18.79 -23.20 -34.94
C GLU A 291 18.90 -24.37 -33.97
N ILE A 292 19.87 -24.35 -33.06
CA ILE A 292 20.03 -25.37 -32.01
C ILE A 292 18.86 -25.33 -31.02
N LYS A 293 18.43 -24.15 -30.56
CA LYS A 293 17.25 -24.00 -29.69
C LYS A 293 15.99 -24.57 -30.35
N LYS A 294 15.75 -24.30 -31.64
CA LYS A 294 14.63 -24.88 -32.41
C LYS A 294 14.70 -26.40 -32.49
N ILE A 295 15.87 -26.96 -32.82
CA ILE A 295 16.08 -28.43 -32.87
C ILE A 295 15.88 -29.06 -31.48
N ALA A 296 16.40 -28.42 -30.43
CA ALA A 296 16.30 -28.90 -29.05
C ALA A 296 14.83 -28.98 -28.58
N ASN A 297 14.07 -27.91 -28.78
CA ASN A 297 12.66 -27.83 -28.41
C ASN A 297 11.83 -28.91 -29.14
N PHE A 298 11.98 -29.03 -30.46
CA PHE A 298 11.28 -30.04 -31.26
C PHE A 298 11.63 -31.49 -30.86
N LEU A 299 12.86 -31.75 -30.42
CA LEU A 299 13.28 -33.08 -29.96
C LEU A 299 12.92 -33.37 -28.50
N GLY A 300 12.48 -32.39 -27.72
CA GLY A 300 12.32 -32.50 -26.26
C GLY A 300 13.66 -32.71 -25.55
N LEU A 301 14.70 -31.96 -25.93
CA LEU A 301 16.02 -32.01 -25.28
C LEU A 301 16.13 -30.92 -24.20
N ASP A 302 16.63 -31.32 -23.02
CA ASP A 302 17.01 -30.40 -21.97
C ASP A 302 18.09 -29.41 -22.44
N LEU A 303 17.82 -28.12 -22.24
CA LEU A 303 18.74 -27.03 -22.55
C LEU A 303 19.97 -27.05 -21.62
N GLU A 304 19.86 -27.51 -20.37
CA GLU A 304 21.00 -27.65 -19.47
C GLU A 304 21.95 -28.78 -19.92
N GLU A 305 21.46 -29.90 -20.46
CA GLU A 305 22.29 -30.91 -21.15
C GLU A 305 23.07 -30.27 -22.32
N ILE A 306 22.40 -29.43 -23.11
CA ILE A 306 22.99 -28.77 -24.28
C ILE A 306 24.08 -27.75 -23.88
N LYS A 307 23.82 -26.87 -22.91
CA LYS A 307 24.81 -25.91 -22.39
C LYS A 307 26.10 -26.59 -21.93
N LYS A 308 25.98 -27.76 -21.28
CA LYS A 308 27.11 -28.54 -20.75
C LYS A 308 27.91 -29.28 -21.84
N ARG A 309 27.42 -29.31 -23.10
CA ARG A 309 28.02 -30.05 -24.22
C ARG A 309 28.64 -29.19 -25.32
N ILE A 310 28.46 -27.87 -25.32
CA ILE A 310 29.03 -26.97 -26.34
C ILE A 310 30.27 -26.26 -25.81
N TYR A 311 31.40 -26.39 -26.52
CA TYR A 311 32.69 -25.84 -26.09
C TYR A 311 33.20 -24.69 -26.98
N VAL A 312 32.71 -24.54 -28.22
CA VAL A 312 33.29 -23.62 -29.23
C VAL A 312 32.23 -22.78 -29.95
N TYR A 313 32.37 -21.47 -29.86
CA TYR A 313 31.39 -20.45 -30.30
C TYR A 313 32.07 -19.40 -31.20
N GLY A 314 31.34 -18.75 -32.11
CA GLY A 314 31.87 -17.62 -32.89
C GLY A 314 31.00 -17.15 -34.05
N VAL A 315 31.57 -16.32 -34.93
CA VAL A 315 30.90 -15.83 -36.17
C VAL A 315 31.80 -15.98 -37.40
N LYS A 316 33.11 -15.74 -37.23
CA LYS A 316 34.19 -16.01 -38.20
C LYS A 316 35.37 -16.72 -37.51
N LYS A 317 35.94 -16.10 -36.47
CA LYS A 317 36.95 -16.67 -35.55
C LYS A 317 36.25 -17.55 -34.49
N PRO A 318 36.62 -18.83 -34.31
CA PRO A 318 36.08 -19.68 -33.24
C PRO A 318 36.79 -19.41 -31.90
N ILE A 319 36.04 -19.40 -30.80
CA ILE A 319 36.55 -19.21 -29.44
C ILE A 319 36.13 -20.40 -28.59
N LYS A 320 37.11 -21.06 -27.97
CA LYS A 320 36.93 -22.20 -27.06
C LYS A 320 36.67 -21.67 -25.65
N LEU A 321 35.42 -21.76 -25.20
CA LEU A 321 34.95 -21.34 -23.86
C LEU A 321 34.79 -22.53 -22.90
N GLY A 322 34.42 -23.70 -23.41
CA GLY A 322 33.94 -24.79 -22.57
C GLY A 322 32.68 -24.41 -21.77
N ARG A 323 32.53 -25.00 -20.58
CA ARG A 323 31.34 -24.89 -19.71
C ARG A 323 31.32 -23.60 -18.85
N LEU A 324 31.95 -22.52 -19.30
CA LEU A 324 32.10 -21.33 -18.45
C LEU A 324 30.76 -20.66 -18.12
N LYS A 325 30.53 -20.51 -16.82
CA LYS A 325 29.61 -19.53 -16.26
C LYS A 325 30.24 -18.13 -16.32
N LEU A 326 29.39 -17.10 -16.21
CA LEU A 326 29.85 -15.73 -16.03
C LEU A 326 30.74 -15.65 -14.78
N ASP A 327 31.80 -14.84 -14.84
CA ASP A 327 32.80 -14.70 -13.76
C ASP A 327 33.05 -13.21 -13.44
N GLU A 328 33.50 -12.90 -12.22
CA GLU A 328 33.76 -11.53 -11.79
C GLU A 328 34.75 -10.79 -12.71
N ASN A 329 35.71 -11.48 -13.33
CA ASN A 329 36.68 -10.84 -14.23
C ASN A 329 36.03 -10.39 -15.55
N TYR A 330 34.94 -11.02 -16.01
CA TYR A 330 34.18 -10.48 -17.16
C TYR A 330 33.64 -9.09 -16.80
N LEU A 331 32.94 -8.98 -15.67
CA LEU A 331 32.32 -7.73 -15.22
C LEU A 331 33.37 -6.63 -14.96
N TYR A 332 34.51 -6.97 -14.37
CA TYR A 332 35.61 -6.03 -14.18
C TYR A 332 36.17 -5.48 -15.51
N LEU A 333 36.42 -6.35 -16.49
CA LEU A 333 36.90 -5.93 -17.82
C LEU A 333 35.83 -5.16 -18.59
N MET A 334 34.56 -5.51 -18.44
CA MET A 334 33.42 -4.75 -18.97
C MET A 334 33.39 -3.31 -18.40
N GLY A 335 33.59 -3.15 -17.09
CA GLY A 335 33.66 -1.83 -16.45
C GLY A 335 34.84 -0.98 -16.96
N LEU A 336 36.00 -1.60 -17.20
CA LEU A 336 37.16 -0.91 -17.79
C LEU A 336 36.94 -0.48 -19.24
N ILE A 337 36.28 -1.33 -20.06
CA ILE A 337 35.98 -1.00 -21.46
C ILE A 337 34.87 0.05 -21.57
N TYR A 338 33.95 0.14 -20.60
CA TYR A 338 32.95 1.19 -20.58
C TYR A 338 33.56 2.57 -20.30
N ALA A 339 34.58 2.65 -19.44
CA ALA A 339 35.29 3.89 -19.13
C ALA A 339 36.29 4.30 -20.25
N ASP A 340 37.40 3.56 -20.40
CA ASP A 340 38.52 3.95 -21.30
C ASP A 340 38.56 3.12 -22.61
N GLY A 341 37.43 2.53 -23.02
CA GLY A 341 37.36 1.60 -24.14
C GLY A 341 36.37 1.99 -25.24
N HIS A 342 36.24 1.08 -26.20
CA HIS A 342 35.32 1.21 -27.34
C HIS A 342 34.97 -0.19 -27.87
N ILE A 343 33.72 -0.40 -28.30
CA ILE A 343 33.28 -1.64 -28.96
C ILE A 343 32.76 -1.35 -30.38
N ARG A 344 33.03 -2.27 -31.30
CA ARG A 344 32.56 -2.27 -32.68
C ARG A 344 31.85 -3.59 -32.96
N GLU A 345 30.53 -3.57 -32.89
CA GLU A 345 29.67 -4.76 -33.07
C GLU A 345 29.84 -5.37 -34.47
N ASP A 346 29.92 -4.54 -35.52
CA ASP A 346 30.16 -4.94 -36.92
C ASP A 346 31.40 -5.83 -37.08
N LYS A 347 32.47 -5.48 -36.37
CA LYS A 347 33.76 -6.19 -36.39
C LYS A 347 33.94 -7.19 -35.25
N ASN A 348 32.99 -7.26 -34.31
CA ASN A 348 33.10 -8.04 -33.08
C ASN A 348 34.40 -7.71 -32.30
N LEU A 349 34.81 -6.45 -32.36
CA LEU A 349 36.07 -5.93 -31.83
C LEU A 349 35.80 -5.12 -30.56
N PHE A 350 36.62 -5.30 -29.53
CA PHE A 350 36.75 -4.34 -28.44
C PHE A 350 38.17 -3.74 -28.45
N CYS A 351 38.27 -2.50 -28.00
CA CYS A 351 39.53 -1.83 -27.68
C CYS A 351 39.46 -1.34 -26.22
N PHE A 352 40.56 -1.44 -25.48
CA PHE A 352 40.78 -0.77 -24.20
C PHE A 352 42.07 0.05 -24.31
N SER A 353 42.02 1.35 -23.97
CA SER A 353 43.15 2.27 -24.18
C SER A 353 43.35 3.17 -22.98
N ASN A 354 44.47 3.01 -22.28
CA ASN A 354 44.74 3.75 -21.04
C ASN A 354 46.23 4.16 -20.98
N SER A 355 46.56 5.20 -20.22
CA SER A 355 47.96 5.61 -19.99
C SER A 355 48.64 4.83 -18.85
N ASN A 356 47.86 4.19 -17.97
CA ASN A 356 48.35 3.44 -16.83
C ASN A 356 48.78 2.01 -17.23
N VAL A 357 50.10 1.80 -17.35
CA VAL A 357 50.71 0.51 -17.73
C VAL A 357 50.33 -0.64 -16.79
N ASN A 358 50.17 -0.38 -15.49
CA ASN A 358 49.76 -1.41 -14.53
C ASN A 358 48.34 -1.89 -14.82
N LEU A 359 47.41 -0.96 -15.10
CA LEU A 359 46.02 -1.29 -15.41
C LEU A 359 45.89 -2.08 -16.72
N LEU A 360 46.73 -1.77 -17.72
CA LEU A 360 46.85 -2.54 -18.97
C LEU A 360 47.37 -3.95 -18.72
N ASN A 361 48.35 -4.15 -17.84
CA ASN A 361 48.85 -5.49 -17.51
C ASN A 361 47.81 -6.30 -16.71
N ILE A 362 47.11 -5.67 -15.76
CA ILE A 362 45.97 -6.28 -15.05
C ILE A 362 44.86 -6.69 -16.03
N PHE A 363 44.61 -5.89 -17.08
CA PHE A 363 43.67 -6.24 -18.15
C PHE A 363 44.15 -7.51 -18.89
N LYS A 364 45.41 -7.55 -19.35
CA LYS A 364 45.99 -8.73 -20.05
C LYS A 364 45.87 -10.00 -19.20
N ASP A 365 46.25 -9.95 -17.93
CA ASP A 365 46.24 -11.11 -17.02
C ASP A 365 44.83 -11.67 -16.80
N LYS A 366 43.85 -10.79 -16.58
CA LYS A 366 42.45 -11.18 -16.43
C LYS A 366 41.87 -11.71 -17.75
N TYR A 367 42.15 -11.05 -18.87
CA TYR A 367 41.67 -11.46 -20.18
C TYR A 367 42.23 -12.83 -20.60
N LYS A 368 43.54 -13.07 -20.38
CA LYS A 368 44.20 -14.35 -20.66
C LYS A 368 43.66 -15.50 -19.78
N LYS A 369 43.17 -15.22 -18.57
CA LYS A 369 42.50 -16.22 -17.72
C LYS A 369 41.12 -16.62 -18.24
N LEU A 370 40.37 -15.68 -18.82
CA LEU A 370 39.05 -15.95 -19.41
C LEU A 370 39.15 -16.56 -20.82
N PHE A 371 40.13 -16.11 -21.61
CA PHE A 371 40.32 -16.49 -23.01
C PHE A 371 41.78 -16.90 -23.28
N PRO A 372 42.27 -18.03 -22.73
CA PRO A 372 43.68 -18.43 -22.83
C PRO A 372 44.16 -18.72 -24.28
N ASN A 373 43.22 -18.90 -25.22
CA ASN A 373 43.50 -19.12 -26.64
C ASN A 373 43.27 -17.86 -27.51
N SER A 374 42.95 -16.71 -26.90
CA SER A 374 42.82 -15.43 -27.62
C SER A 374 44.16 -14.70 -27.72
N ILE A 375 44.37 -14.04 -28.84
CA ILE A 375 45.48 -13.12 -29.06
C ILE A 375 44.96 -11.71 -28.76
N LEU A 376 45.48 -11.09 -27.71
CA LEU A 376 45.21 -9.70 -27.36
C LEU A 376 46.35 -8.85 -27.91
N HIS A 377 46.07 -8.06 -28.95
CA HIS A 377 47.08 -7.26 -29.64
C HIS A 377 47.37 -5.98 -28.82
N GLU A 378 48.65 -5.68 -28.59
CA GLU A 378 49.11 -4.45 -27.92
C GLU A 378 49.84 -3.55 -28.91
N TYR A 379 49.48 -2.27 -28.96
CA TYR A 379 50.18 -1.26 -29.75
C TYR A 379 50.12 0.13 -29.12
N SER A 380 51.10 0.97 -29.43
CA SER A 380 51.16 2.36 -28.96
C SER A 380 50.56 3.29 -30.01
N ARG A 381 49.66 4.18 -29.59
CA ARG A 381 49.25 5.36 -30.33
C ARG A 381 50.08 6.55 -29.85
N SER A 382 50.82 7.17 -30.76
CA SER A 382 51.69 8.31 -30.48
C SER A 382 50.92 9.53 -29.96
N LEU A 383 51.60 10.32 -29.13
CA LEU A 383 51.22 11.67 -28.73
C LEU A 383 51.01 12.56 -29.97
N GLY A 384 49.90 13.28 -30.04
CA GLY A 384 49.64 14.17 -31.16
C GLY A 384 48.20 14.68 -31.29
N VAL A 385 47.97 15.43 -32.37
CA VAL A 385 46.72 16.14 -32.67
C VAL A 385 45.98 15.40 -33.79
N LYS A 386 45.02 14.54 -33.44
CA LYS A 386 44.21 13.79 -34.42
C LYS A 386 42.96 14.58 -34.81
N LYS A 387 42.98 15.23 -35.98
CA LYS A 387 41.78 15.78 -36.62
C LYS A 387 40.84 14.64 -37.05
N GLY A 388 39.75 14.42 -36.32
CA GLY A 388 38.61 13.64 -36.81
C GLY A 388 37.65 14.52 -37.62
N LYS A 389 36.72 13.91 -38.38
CA LYS A 389 35.75 14.64 -39.24
C LYS A 389 34.86 15.67 -38.51
N VAL A 390 34.75 15.59 -37.17
CA VAL A 390 33.86 16.45 -36.35
C VAL A 390 34.58 17.11 -35.17
N LYS A 391 35.67 16.51 -34.64
CA LYS A 391 36.46 17.05 -33.53
C LYS A 391 37.93 16.68 -33.66
N THR A 392 38.80 17.57 -33.19
CA THR A 392 40.23 17.34 -33.02
C THR A 392 40.50 16.77 -31.63
N ILE A 393 41.15 15.62 -31.55
CA ILE A 393 41.54 14.97 -30.29
C ILE A 393 43.04 15.18 -30.07
N VAL A 394 43.42 15.82 -28.97
CA VAL A 394 44.82 16.05 -28.57
C VAL A 394 45.19 15.04 -27.49
N THR A 395 46.08 14.09 -27.79
CA THR A 395 46.55 13.09 -26.83
C THR A 395 47.75 13.64 -26.04
N LYS A 396 47.56 13.89 -24.74
CA LYS A 396 48.61 14.45 -23.85
C LYS A 396 49.71 13.45 -23.43
N SER A 397 49.61 12.18 -23.86
CA SER A 397 50.60 11.13 -23.60
C SER A 397 50.50 10.06 -24.69
N ASN A 398 51.53 9.23 -24.84
CA ASN A 398 51.47 8.02 -25.65
C ASN A 398 50.46 7.04 -25.03
N LEU A 399 49.41 6.69 -25.77
CA LEU A 399 48.35 5.79 -25.31
C LEU A 399 48.61 4.38 -25.82
N LYS A 400 48.84 3.44 -24.90
CA LYS A 400 48.83 2.01 -25.21
C LYS A 400 47.39 1.52 -25.37
N VAL A 401 47.18 0.67 -26.36
CA VAL A 401 45.88 0.11 -26.72
C VAL A 401 45.96 -1.42 -26.76
N LEU A 402 44.96 -2.07 -26.19
CA LEU A 402 44.74 -3.51 -26.24
C LEU A 402 43.48 -3.79 -27.06
N GLU A 403 43.54 -4.71 -28.02
CA GLU A 403 42.37 -5.11 -28.82
C GLU A 403 42.36 -6.60 -29.20
N ASP A 404 41.16 -7.20 -29.26
CA ASP A 404 40.92 -8.53 -29.83
C ASP A 404 39.52 -8.56 -30.48
N THR A 405 39.40 -9.35 -31.55
CA THR A 405 38.14 -9.68 -32.21
C THR A 405 37.48 -10.85 -31.48
N ASN A 406 36.69 -10.54 -30.45
CA ASN A 406 36.02 -11.49 -29.58
C ASN A 406 34.49 -11.37 -29.66
N PRO A 407 33.82 -12.11 -30.57
CA PRO A 407 32.36 -12.08 -30.71
C PRO A 407 31.59 -12.47 -29.45
N VAL A 408 32.17 -13.31 -28.59
CA VAL A 408 31.54 -13.78 -27.35
C VAL A 408 31.52 -12.64 -26.32
N PHE A 409 32.68 -12.02 -26.09
CA PHE A 409 32.80 -10.92 -25.14
C PHE A 409 31.95 -9.71 -25.58
N VAL A 410 32.01 -9.34 -26.87
CA VAL A 410 31.20 -8.24 -27.42
C VAL A 410 29.70 -8.52 -27.31
N SER A 411 29.25 -9.74 -27.59
CA SER A 411 27.83 -10.14 -27.42
C SER A 411 27.37 -10.01 -25.97
N ALA A 412 28.13 -10.57 -25.02
CA ALA A 412 27.80 -10.51 -23.60
C ALA A 412 27.87 -9.07 -23.05
N TYR A 413 28.78 -8.24 -23.56
CA TYR A 413 28.87 -6.82 -23.22
C TYR A 413 27.63 -6.06 -23.70
N LYS A 414 27.16 -6.28 -24.93
CA LYS A 414 25.91 -5.68 -25.41
C LYS A 414 24.72 -6.11 -24.52
N ASN A 415 24.60 -7.41 -24.24
CA ASN A 415 23.46 -7.93 -23.48
C ASN A 415 23.37 -7.38 -22.04
N LEU A 416 24.52 -7.19 -21.36
CA LEU A 416 24.59 -6.78 -19.95
C LEU A 416 24.81 -5.28 -19.72
N ILE A 417 25.57 -4.61 -20.59
CA ILE A 417 26.09 -3.25 -20.37
C ILE A 417 25.41 -2.24 -21.30
N LEU A 418 25.48 -2.46 -22.62
CA LEU A 418 24.82 -1.63 -23.65
C LEU A 418 23.46 -2.21 -24.05
N ASN A 419 22.67 -2.59 -23.05
CA ASN A 419 21.36 -3.18 -23.26
C ASN A 419 20.38 -2.09 -23.73
N ASP A 420 19.73 -2.32 -24.87
CA ASP A 420 18.97 -1.29 -25.60
C ASP A 420 17.71 -0.80 -24.85
N GLU A 421 17.30 -1.43 -23.73
CA GLU A 421 16.19 -0.97 -22.87
C GLU A 421 16.67 -0.24 -21.59
N ILE A 422 17.67 -0.80 -20.89
CA ILE A 422 18.20 -0.27 -19.62
C ILE A 422 19.72 -0.53 -19.58
N PRO A 423 20.60 0.49 -19.55
CA PRO A 423 22.04 0.27 -19.44
C PRO A 423 22.39 -0.39 -18.10
N PHE A 424 23.44 -1.22 -18.07
CA PHE A 424 23.90 -1.92 -16.87
C PHE A 424 22.83 -2.77 -16.16
N ASN A 425 21.96 -3.48 -16.90
CA ASN A 425 20.88 -4.30 -16.32
C ASN A 425 21.40 -5.62 -15.70
N ILE A 426 22.33 -5.50 -14.75
CA ILE A 426 23.02 -6.56 -14.01
C ILE A 426 22.56 -6.66 -12.55
N GLY A 427 21.49 -5.95 -12.17
CA GLY A 427 20.96 -5.92 -10.79
C GLY A 427 20.52 -7.28 -10.23
N TRP A 428 20.34 -8.27 -11.12
CA TRP A 428 20.03 -9.66 -10.83
C TRP A 428 21.25 -10.56 -10.57
N LEU A 429 22.48 -10.06 -10.79
CA LEU A 429 23.72 -10.79 -10.45
C LEU A 429 24.10 -10.61 -8.96
N PRO A 430 24.92 -11.50 -8.37
CA PRO A 430 25.40 -11.37 -6.98
C PRO A 430 26.14 -10.05 -6.72
N GLU A 431 26.10 -9.58 -5.47
CA GLU A 431 26.72 -8.32 -5.05
C GLU A 431 28.23 -8.21 -5.39
N SER A 432 28.97 -9.32 -5.41
CA SER A 432 30.39 -9.31 -5.80
C SER A 432 30.62 -9.12 -7.30
N TYR A 433 29.68 -9.55 -8.16
CA TYR A 433 29.72 -9.34 -9.61
C TYR A 433 29.41 -7.88 -9.96
N ILE A 434 28.42 -7.30 -9.28
CA ILE A 434 28.11 -5.86 -9.37
C ILE A 434 29.28 -5.04 -8.82
N GLY A 435 29.87 -5.46 -7.70
CA GLY A 435 31.10 -4.89 -7.14
C GLY A 435 32.29 -4.97 -8.11
N ALA A 436 32.43 -6.07 -8.86
CA ALA A 436 33.48 -6.20 -9.88
C ALA A 436 33.29 -5.25 -11.06
N PHE A 437 32.06 -5.10 -11.59
CA PHE A 437 31.75 -4.11 -12.63
C PHE A 437 32.07 -2.69 -12.17
N ILE A 438 31.57 -2.31 -10.99
CA ILE A 438 31.81 -0.99 -10.38
C ILE A 438 33.31 -0.79 -10.07
N SER A 439 34.07 -1.84 -9.78
CA SER A 439 35.53 -1.75 -9.62
C SER A 439 36.23 -1.36 -10.93
N GLY A 440 35.78 -1.89 -12.07
CA GLY A 440 36.29 -1.50 -13.39
C GLY A 440 36.00 -0.03 -13.70
N LEU A 441 34.73 0.40 -13.53
CA LEU A 441 34.33 1.82 -13.66
C LEU A 441 35.16 2.74 -12.75
N ILE A 442 35.45 2.32 -11.52
CA ILE A 442 36.24 3.12 -10.58
C ILE A 442 37.72 3.16 -10.96
N ASP A 443 38.31 2.05 -11.43
CA ASP A 443 39.72 2.01 -11.83
C ASP A 443 40.00 2.84 -13.10
N GLY A 444 39.04 2.93 -14.04
CA GLY A 444 39.05 3.88 -15.16
C GLY A 444 38.65 5.31 -14.76
N ASP A 445 37.44 5.75 -15.09
CA ASP A 445 36.96 7.13 -14.88
C ASP A 445 36.79 7.56 -13.40
N GLY A 446 36.63 6.61 -12.47
CA GLY A 446 36.29 6.95 -11.09
C GLY A 446 37.34 7.80 -10.37
N THR A 447 36.95 8.99 -9.92
CA THR A 447 37.79 9.90 -9.14
C THR A 447 37.61 9.62 -7.65
N LEU A 448 38.64 9.04 -7.02
CA LEU A 448 38.70 8.78 -5.57
C LEU A 448 39.69 9.76 -4.90
N THR A 449 39.18 10.59 -4.01
CA THR A 449 39.92 11.65 -3.30
C THR A 449 39.88 11.43 -1.79
N LEU A 450 40.89 11.91 -1.05
CA LEU A 450 40.98 11.83 0.41
C LEU A 450 40.86 13.20 1.12
N ASN A 451 41.35 14.28 0.51
CA ASN A 451 41.43 15.61 1.11
C ASN A 451 40.35 16.58 0.57
N PRO A 452 39.78 17.48 1.39
CA PRO A 452 39.89 17.52 2.85
C PRO A 452 39.11 16.38 3.54
N HIS A 453 38.15 15.76 2.83
CA HIS A 453 37.40 14.59 3.29
C HIS A 453 37.27 13.56 2.15
N PRO A 454 37.22 12.24 2.44
CA PRO A 454 37.12 11.22 1.41
C PRO A 454 35.81 11.27 0.62
N TYR A 455 35.91 11.20 -0.71
CA TYR A 455 34.76 11.06 -1.60
C TYR A 455 35.14 10.31 -2.89
N LEU A 456 34.14 9.68 -3.50
CA LEU A 456 34.20 9.08 -4.84
C LEU A 456 33.23 9.82 -5.77
N ILE A 457 33.65 10.05 -7.01
CA ILE A 457 32.79 10.49 -8.12
C ILE A 457 32.97 9.54 -9.30
N ILE A 458 31.87 9.11 -9.91
CA ILE A 458 31.86 8.43 -11.21
C ILE A 458 31.03 9.29 -12.18
N PRO A 459 31.59 9.72 -13.33
CA PRO A 459 30.88 10.53 -14.34
C PRO A 459 30.11 9.66 -15.34
N PHE A 460 29.03 10.22 -15.91
CA PHE A 460 28.19 9.65 -16.97
C PHE A 460 27.72 10.72 -17.94
N GLN A 461 27.34 10.32 -19.15
CA GLN A 461 26.87 11.24 -20.19
C GLN A 461 25.35 11.49 -20.09
N THR A 462 24.58 10.48 -19.68
CA THR A 462 23.11 10.55 -19.51
C THR A 462 22.67 10.56 -18.04
N ASP A 463 21.42 10.96 -17.77
CA ASP A 463 20.82 10.78 -16.45
C ASP A 463 20.43 9.32 -16.20
N GLU A 464 19.97 8.60 -17.22
CA GLU A 464 19.62 7.17 -17.17
C GLU A 464 20.77 6.28 -16.66
N GLU A 465 21.98 6.43 -17.19
CA GLU A 465 23.16 5.69 -16.72
C GLU A 465 23.47 5.97 -15.23
N ALA A 466 23.33 7.24 -14.82
CA ALA A 466 23.56 7.67 -13.44
C ALA A 466 22.45 7.19 -12.48
N GLU A 467 21.20 7.12 -12.93
CA GLU A 467 20.07 6.52 -12.21
C GLU A 467 20.31 5.02 -12.02
N VAL A 468 20.68 4.27 -13.08
CA VAL A 468 20.90 2.82 -12.97
C VAL A 468 22.12 2.48 -12.12
N LEU A 469 23.22 3.24 -12.20
CA LEU A 469 24.31 3.04 -11.23
C LEU A 469 23.83 3.29 -9.79
N ASN A 470 22.98 4.29 -9.53
CA ASN A 470 22.43 4.51 -8.19
C ASN A 470 21.56 3.33 -7.71
N PHE A 471 20.80 2.68 -8.59
CA PHE A 471 20.10 1.42 -8.28
C PHE A 471 21.07 0.28 -7.94
N LEU A 472 22.13 0.07 -8.74
CA LEU A 472 23.15 -0.96 -8.47
C LEU A 472 23.87 -0.71 -7.14
N LEU A 473 24.26 0.55 -6.86
CA LEU A 473 24.87 0.95 -5.60
C LEU A 473 23.89 0.78 -4.41
N ARG A 474 22.58 1.04 -4.59
CA ARG A 474 21.56 0.76 -3.56
C ARG A 474 21.41 -0.73 -3.26
N LYS A 475 21.57 -1.64 -4.24
CA LYS A 475 21.66 -3.09 -3.96
C LYS A 475 22.88 -3.40 -3.08
N LEU A 476 24.02 -2.76 -3.31
CA LEU A 476 25.21 -2.86 -2.42
C LEU A 476 25.04 -2.17 -1.05
N GLY A 477 23.90 -1.51 -0.78
CA GLY A 477 23.63 -0.77 0.47
C GLY A 477 24.21 0.65 0.50
N VAL A 478 24.54 1.22 -0.66
CA VAL A 478 25.29 2.48 -0.82
C VAL A 478 24.48 3.51 -1.64
N PRO A 479 23.41 4.13 -1.11
CA PRO A 479 22.71 5.21 -1.81
C PRO A 479 23.65 6.37 -2.16
N ALA A 480 23.71 6.71 -3.45
CA ALA A 480 24.57 7.77 -3.97
C ALA A 480 23.75 9.02 -4.35
N LYS A 481 24.42 10.17 -4.44
CA LYS A 481 23.84 11.43 -4.91
C LYS A 481 24.14 11.63 -6.38
N ILE A 482 23.12 11.91 -7.18
CA ILE A 482 23.24 12.29 -8.59
C ILE A 482 23.30 13.83 -8.67
N ARG A 483 24.24 14.37 -9.46
CA ARG A 483 24.36 15.80 -9.73
C ARG A 483 24.76 16.03 -11.19
N PHE A 484 23.91 16.73 -11.95
CA PHE A 484 24.35 17.28 -13.24
C PHE A 484 25.33 18.43 -13.03
N ASP A 485 26.44 18.41 -13.75
CA ASP A 485 27.48 19.44 -13.71
C ASP A 485 27.46 20.25 -15.00
N LYS A 486 26.93 21.48 -14.92
CA LYS A 486 26.65 22.34 -16.10
C LYS A 486 27.91 22.72 -16.90
N HIS A 487 29.09 22.74 -16.28
CA HIS A 487 30.32 23.20 -16.93
C HIS A 487 30.92 22.12 -17.83
N VAL A 488 30.98 20.87 -17.34
CA VAL A 488 31.47 19.72 -18.12
C VAL A 488 30.36 18.99 -18.89
N LYS A 489 29.09 19.32 -18.62
CA LYS A 489 27.88 18.69 -19.19
C LYS A 489 27.82 17.17 -18.95
N LEU A 490 28.14 16.75 -17.72
CA LEU A 490 28.13 15.34 -17.29
C LEU A 490 27.31 15.17 -16.02
N PHE A 491 26.69 14.00 -15.87
CA PHE A 491 26.07 13.56 -14.63
C PHE A 491 27.14 12.94 -13.73
N LYS A 492 27.16 13.31 -12.45
CA LYS A 492 28.13 12.85 -11.47
C LYS A 492 27.40 12.05 -10.39
N VAL A 493 27.74 10.78 -10.27
CA VAL A 493 27.30 9.91 -9.17
C VAL A 493 28.33 10.03 -8.05
N GLU A 494 27.93 10.67 -6.95
CA GLU A 494 28.81 11.08 -5.85
C GLU A 494 28.54 10.26 -4.58
N VAL A 495 29.58 9.60 -4.07
CA VAL A 495 29.57 8.87 -2.79
C VAL A 495 30.48 9.61 -1.81
N ARG A 496 29.88 10.45 -0.95
CA ARG A 496 30.58 11.40 -0.07
C ARG A 496 30.67 10.99 1.42
N SER A 497 29.96 9.96 1.85
CA SER A 497 30.03 9.52 3.26
C SER A 497 31.10 8.45 3.45
N ILE A 498 31.93 8.59 4.49
CA ILE A 498 33.01 7.65 4.79
C ILE A 498 32.44 6.24 5.03
N LYS A 499 31.25 6.16 5.65
CA LYS A 499 30.52 4.91 5.84
C LYS A 499 30.07 4.28 4.52
N SER A 500 29.55 5.06 3.57
CA SER A 500 29.20 4.57 2.23
C SER A 500 30.43 4.01 1.50
N LEU A 501 31.56 4.71 1.58
CA LEU A 501 32.80 4.27 0.95
C LEU A 501 33.34 3.00 1.61
N LYS A 502 33.26 2.87 2.94
CA LYS A 502 33.58 1.63 3.66
C LYS A 502 32.68 0.46 3.26
N GLU A 503 31.37 0.68 3.17
CA GLU A 503 30.41 -0.35 2.76
C GLU A 503 30.69 -0.80 1.32
N LEU A 504 30.86 0.14 0.38
CA LEU A 504 31.27 -0.13 -1.00
C LEU A 504 32.59 -0.92 -1.06
N SER A 505 33.56 -0.59 -0.19
CA SER A 505 34.88 -1.23 -0.12
C SER A 505 34.87 -2.70 0.31
N LYS A 506 33.73 -3.25 0.76
CA LYS A 506 33.53 -4.70 0.94
C LYS A 506 33.37 -5.41 -0.41
N TRP A 507 32.70 -4.74 -1.35
CA TRP A 507 32.28 -5.29 -2.64
C TRP A 507 33.28 -4.97 -3.77
N ILE A 508 33.94 -3.81 -3.73
CA ILE A 508 34.90 -3.39 -4.77
C ILE A 508 36.33 -3.88 -4.52
N LYS A 509 37.01 -4.30 -5.60
CA LYS A 509 38.36 -4.88 -5.64
C LYS A 509 39.25 -4.06 -6.60
N LEU A 510 39.59 -2.83 -6.21
CA LEU A 510 40.39 -1.92 -7.04
C LEU A 510 41.82 -2.44 -7.26
N SER A 511 42.33 -2.22 -8.46
CA SER A 511 43.63 -2.71 -8.93
C SER A 511 44.58 -1.59 -9.38
N SER A 512 44.07 -0.38 -9.66
CA SER A 512 44.90 0.81 -9.91
C SER A 512 45.54 1.39 -8.63
N GLU A 513 46.23 2.52 -8.74
CA GLU A 513 46.67 3.36 -7.61
C GLU A 513 45.55 3.64 -6.58
N LYS A 514 44.29 3.68 -7.01
CA LYS A 514 43.11 3.97 -6.18
C LYS A 514 42.93 2.92 -5.07
N LYS A 515 43.55 1.73 -5.23
CA LYS A 515 43.70 0.67 -4.22
C LYS A 515 44.37 1.14 -2.92
N SER A 516 45.36 2.04 -2.99
CA SER A 516 46.00 2.58 -1.77
C SER A 516 45.05 3.51 -1.01
N LYS A 517 44.43 4.45 -1.72
CA LYS A 517 43.39 5.37 -1.21
C LYS A 517 42.23 4.60 -0.58
N LEU A 518 41.81 3.48 -1.18
CA LEU A 518 40.76 2.61 -0.63
C LEU A 518 41.20 1.86 0.64
N LYS A 519 42.45 1.37 0.73
CA LYS A 519 43.00 0.83 1.98
C LYS A 519 42.97 1.89 3.09
N THR A 520 43.38 3.12 2.80
CA THR A 520 43.31 4.24 3.76
C THR A 520 41.88 4.43 4.27
N ILE A 521 40.89 4.47 3.37
CA ILE A 521 39.47 4.64 3.73
C ILE A 521 38.94 3.51 4.64
N LYS A 522 39.33 2.25 4.40
CA LYS A 522 39.00 1.14 5.31
C LYS A 522 39.50 1.40 6.73
N ASN A 523 40.71 1.93 6.85
CA ASN A 523 41.42 2.14 8.12
C ASN A 523 41.00 3.43 8.87
N ILE A 524 40.20 4.33 8.28
CA ILE A 524 39.75 5.56 8.95
C ILE A 524 38.91 5.21 10.19
N LYS A 525 39.40 5.55 11.40
CA LYS A 525 38.69 5.24 12.66
C LYS A 525 37.40 6.05 12.88
N THR A 526 37.20 7.19 12.21
CA THR A 526 36.01 8.04 12.43
C THR A 526 34.78 7.61 11.62
N GLU A 527 33.63 7.57 12.30
CA GLU A 527 32.30 7.36 11.71
C GLU A 527 31.54 8.69 11.45
N ARG A 528 32.11 9.85 11.78
CA ARG A 528 31.37 11.13 11.86
C ARG A 528 30.77 11.62 10.52
N SER A 529 31.22 11.09 9.38
CA SER A 529 30.65 11.40 8.06
C SER A 529 29.46 10.47 7.75
N LEU A 530 28.28 10.91 8.21
CA LEU A 530 27.00 10.20 8.11
C LEU A 530 26.28 10.48 6.79
N GLY A 531 25.57 9.48 6.25
CA GLY A 531 24.87 9.56 4.97
C GLY A 531 23.54 10.34 5.03
N PHE A 532 23.12 10.92 3.90
CA PHE A 532 21.78 11.53 3.78
C PHE A 532 20.66 10.50 3.95
N TYR A 533 20.89 9.28 3.48
CA TYR A 533 20.00 8.12 3.51
C TYR A 533 19.81 7.47 4.90
N GLU A 534 20.35 8.09 5.95
CA GLU A 534 20.20 7.61 7.33
C GLU A 534 19.07 8.32 8.09
N LYS A 535 18.34 9.23 7.43
CA LYS A 535 17.17 9.92 7.97
C LYS A 535 15.99 8.95 8.05
N LEU A 536 15.63 8.51 9.25
CA LEU A 536 14.42 7.71 9.48
C LEU A 536 13.18 8.62 9.61
N PRO A 537 11.95 8.11 9.37
CA PRO A 537 10.76 8.95 9.44
C PRO A 537 10.46 9.48 10.85
N LYS A 538 9.63 10.53 10.95
CA LYS A 538 9.21 11.17 12.22
C LYS A 538 8.62 10.18 13.22
N ILE A 539 7.85 9.19 12.77
CA ILE A 539 7.25 8.17 13.65
C ILE A 539 8.30 7.45 14.51
N SER A 540 9.52 7.22 14.01
CA SER A 540 10.61 6.61 14.78
C SER A 540 11.02 7.46 15.99
N ALA A 541 10.81 8.78 15.94
CA ALA A 541 11.04 9.67 17.08
C ALA A 541 9.95 9.51 18.15
N GLU A 542 8.67 9.42 17.75
CA GLU A 542 7.57 9.23 18.70
C GLU A 542 7.57 7.83 19.33
N VAL A 543 7.91 6.79 18.55
CA VAL A 543 8.10 5.42 19.05
C VAL A 543 9.27 5.38 20.06
N LEU A 544 10.39 6.06 19.78
CA LEU A 544 11.50 6.17 20.74
C LEU A 544 11.11 6.99 22.00
N LYS A 545 10.36 8.07 21.83
CA LYS A 545 9.85 8.94 22.91
C LYS A 545 8.87 8.20 23.81
N ALA A 546 8.04 7.31 23.24
CA ALA A 546 7.15 6.41 23.98
C ALA A 546 7.96 5.41 24.82
N LEU A 547 8.88 4.65 24.22
CA LEU A 547 9.81 3.77 24.94
C LEU A 547 10.52 4.50 26.08
N ARG A 548 11.12 5.65 25.78
CA ARG A 548 11.88 6.44 26.75
C ARG A 548 11.01 6.91 27.92
N LYS A 549 9.78 7.36 27.65
CA LYS A 549 8.84 7.78 28.70
C LYS A 549 8.35 6.60 29.54
N HIS A 550 7.99 5.49 28.90
CA HIS A 550 7.49 4.28 29.56
C HIS A 550 8.53 3.73 30.55
N TYR A 551 9.76 3.50 30.08
CA TYR A 551 10.87 3.02 30.92
C TYR A 551 11.55 4.13 31.75
N LYS A 552 10.93 5.33 31.85
CA LYS A 552 11.42 6.53 32.56
C LYS A 552 12.87 6.94 32.25
N LEU A 553 13.43 6.51 31.12
CA LEU A 553 14.85 6.63 30.83
C LEU A 553 15.27 8.09 30.61
N PRO A 554 16.31 8.59 31.31
CA PRO A 554 16.83 9.92 31.04
C PRO A 554 17.62 9.91 29.72
N LYS A 555 17.64 11.05 29.02
CA LYS A 555 18.07 11.12 27.61
C LYS A 555 19.57 10.80 27.41
N ASN A 556 20.37 10.94 28.46
CA ASN A 556 21.79 10.58 28.52
C ASN A 556 22.02 9.06 28.54
N HIS A 557 21.14 8.28 29.18
CA HIS A 557 21.25 6.81 29.19
C HIS A 557 20.96 6.22 27.81
N LEU A 558 20.02 6.81 27.06
CA LEU A 558 19.80 6.43 25.66
C LEU A 558 21.04 6.69 24.80
N TYR A 559 21.61 7.90 24.90
CA TYR A 559 22.72 8.33 24.06
C TYR A 559 23.50 9.46 24.73
N ARG A 560 24.84 9.38 24.66
CA ARG A 560 25.80 10.36 25.22
C ARG A 560 25.56 11.83 24.84
N PHE A 561 24.77 12.10 23.79
CA PHE A 561 24.32 13.43 23.42
C PHE A 561 22.79 13.56 23.62
N PRO A 562 22.31 13.82 24.85
CA PRO A 562 20.87 13.90 25.16
C PRO A 562 20.13 14.98 24.34
N VAL A 563 20.84 16.02 23.91
CA VAL A 563 20.32 17.06 23.00
C VAL A 563 19.89 16.49 21.65
N SER A 564 20.56 15.44 21.13
CA SER A 564 20.16 14.78 19.88
C SER A 564 18.79 14.12 20.02
N ILE A 565 18.59 13.36 21.11
CA ILE A 565 17.29 12.76 21.46
C ILE A 565 16.23 13.85 21.60
N SER A 566 16.53 14.93 22.32
CA SER A 566 15.58 16.03 22.54
C SER A 566 15.27 16.84 21.27
N ARG A 567 16.10 16.78 20.21
CA ARG A 567 15.78 17.35 18.89
C ARG A 567 14.91 16.41 18.05
N TYR A 568 15.01 15.10 18.25
CA TYR A 568 14.12 14.12 17.63
C TYR A 568 12.70 14.21 18.22
N GLU A 569 12.57 14.21 19.55
CA GLU A 569 11.27 14.32 20.27
C GLU A 569 10.51 15.63 20.00
N LYS A 570 11.22 16.68 19.56
CA LYS A 570 10.68 17.99 19.15
C LYS A 570 10.54 18.12 17.62
N HIS A 571 10.77 17.04 16.86
CA HIS A 571 10.76 16.98 15.38
C HIS A 571 11.68 17.98 14.64
N LEU A 572 12.60 18.64 15.35
CA LEU A 572 13.57 19.58 14.79
C LEU A 572 14.57 18.90 13.81
N ARG A 573 14.71 17.58 13.91
CA ARG A 573 15.40 16.73 12.93
C ARG A 573 14.84 15.31 12.97
N ASN A 574 14.80 14.64 11.83
CA ASN A 574 14.57 13.20 11.74
C ASN A 574 15.62 12.40 12.55
N PRO A 575 15.24 11.27 13.19
CA PRO A 575 16.20 10.33 13.77
C PRO A 575 17.24 9.87 12.74
N ASN A 576 18.49 9.70 13.17
CA ASN A 576 19.54 9.10 12.35
C ASN A 576 19.65 7.60 12.65
N SER A 577 19.79 6.76 11.63
CA SER A 577 19.80 5.29 11.81
C SER A 577 20.93 4.78 12.69
N GLU A 578 22.11 5.41 12.72
CA GLU A 578 23.23 4.96 13.57
C GLU A 578 23.12 5.47 15.00
N VAL A 579 22.62 6.69 15.20
CA VAL A 579 22.24 7.17 16.53
C VAL A 579 21.14 6.28 17.10
N LEU A 580 20.11 5.97 16.29
CA LEU A 580 19.03 5.10 16.71
C LEU A 580 19.51 3.67 16.94
N LYS A 581 20.40 3.12 16.11
CA LYS A 581 20.99 1.80 16.35
C LYS A 581 21.72 1.75 17.69
N LYS A 582 22.58 2.73 17.99
CA LYS A 582 23.31 2.76 19.28
C LYS A 582 22.39 2.98 20.48
N VAL A 583 21.28 3.70 20.29
CA VAL A 583 20.19 3.75 21.27
C VAL A 583 19.52 2.38 21.43
N MET A 584 19.24 1.66 20.35
CA MET A 584 18.65 0.31 20.39
C MET A 584 19.60 -0.73 20.99
N ASP A 585 20.91 -0.62 20.76
CA ASP A 585 21.93 -1.46 21.37
C ASP A 585 21.98 -1.22 22.91
N ASN A 586 21.93 0.04 23.35
CA ASN A 586 21.77 0.41 24.77
C ASN A 586 20.42 -0.06 25.36
N LEU A 587 19.36 -0.09 24.55
CA LEU A 587 18.04 -0.60 24.90
C LEU A 587 17.89 -2.12 24.67
N SER A 588 18.98 -2.86 24.44
CA SER A 588 18.88 -4.28 24.04
C SER A 588 18.31 -5.22 25.12
N PHE A 589 18.19 -4.73 26.36
CA PHE A 589 17.42 -5.36 27.45
C PHE A 589 15.89 -5.26 27.26
N LEU A 590 15.42 -4.53 26.25
CA LEU A 590 14.00 -4.40 25.87
C LEU A 590 13.61 -5.27 24.64
N LYS A 591 14.47 -6.18 24.18
CA LYS A 591 14.11 -7.18 23.15
C LYS A 591 12.82 -7.90 23.56
N GLY A 592 11.96 -8.20 22.59
CA GLY A 592 10.62 -8.77 22.81
C GLY A 592 9.52 -7.75 23.11
N ASP A 593 9.84 -6.46 23.27
CA ASP A 593 8.85 -5.38 23.39
C ASP A 593 8.37 -4.92 22.01
N TYR A 594 7.08 -4.96 21.70
CA TYR A 594 6.50 -4.45 20.45
C TYR A 594 6.88 -3.01 20.05
N VAL A 595 7.17 -2.11 20.99
CA VAL A 595 7.57 -0.74 20.66
C VAL A 595 9.06 -0.72 20.33
N TYR A 596 9.88 -1.53 21.01
CA TYR A 596 11.28 -1.77 20.66
C TYR A 596 11.38 -2.51 19.32
N GLU A 597 10.73 -3.65 19.16
CA GLU A 597 10.71 -4.46 17.94
C GLU A 597 10.05 -3.70 16.78
N GLY A 598 9.04 -2.86 17.04
CA GLY A 598 8.49 -1.90 16.08
C GLY A 598 9.51 -0.84 15.65
N LEU A 599 10.24 -0.24 16.59
CA LEU A 599 11.33 0.69 16.29
C LEU A 599 12.48 0.02 15.54
N ARG A 600 12.80 -1.23 15.88
CA ARG A 600 13.77 -2.13 15.24
C ARG A 600 13.33 -2.47 13.81
N LYS A 601 12.04 -2.69 13.59
CA LYS A 601 11.43 -2.92 12.28
C LYS A 601 11.55 -1.70 11.39
N ILE A 602 11.26 -0.50 11.92
CA ILE A 602 11.46 0.76 11.19
C ILE A 602 12.94 1.01 10.90
N LEU A 603 13.84 0.73 11.85
CA LEU A 603 15.30 0.81 11.68
C LEU A 603 15.84 -0.17 10.62
N ASN A 604 15.29 -1.38 10.56
CA ASN A 604 15.66 -2.46 9.62
C ASN A 604 14.88 -2.43 8.30
N SER A 605 13.93 -1.52 8.14
CA SER A 605 12.98 -1.46 7.01
C SER A 605 13.62 -1.31 5.63
N ASN A 606 14.85 -0.80 5.59
CA ASN A 606 15.55 -0.34 4.39
C ASN A 606 14.82 0.80 3.64
N VAL A 607 13.96 1.57 4.33
CA VAL A 607 13.51 2.89 3.85
C VAL A 607 14.19 4.03 4.62
N TYR A 608 14.14 5.22 4.04
CA TYR A 608 14.57 6.48 4.63
C TYR A 608 13.70 7.62 4.06
N VAL A 609 13.82 8.82 4.61
CA VAL A 609 13.03 9.99 4.15
C VAL A 609 13.92 11.13 3.68
N GLU A 610 13.56 11.70 2.53
CA GLU A 610 14.41 12.66 1.80
C GLU A 610 13.62 13.89 1.35
N LYS A 611 14.22 15.08 1.46
CA LYS A 611 13.53 16.32 1.06
C LYS A 611 13.31 16.40 -0.45
N ILE A 612 12.11 16.80 -0.86
CA ILE A 612 11.86 17.40 -2.17
C ILE A 612 12.64 18.71 -2.25
N ARG A 613 13.46 18.85 -3.28
CA ARG A 613 14.29 20.03 -3.58
C ARG A 613 13.61 20.98 -4.56
N SER A 614 12.89 20.45 -5.54
CA SER A 614 12.14 21.23 -6.53
C SER A 614 10.93 20.44 -7.02
N ILE A 615 9.88 21.17 -7.35
CA ILE A 615 8.67 20.69 -8.01
C ILE A 615 8.51 21.55 -9.26
N GLU A 616 8.19 20.91 -10.38
CA GLU A 616 8.12 21.52 -11.70
C GLU A 616 6.86 21.00 -12.39
N PHE A 617 5.89 21.88 -12.61
CA PHE A 617 4.69 21.57 -13.37
C PHE A 617 5.04 21.60 -14.86
N LEU A 618 4.69 20.54 -15.57
CA LEU A 618 4.99 20.34 -16.98
C LEU A 618 3.68 20.28 -17.76
N GLU A 619 3.48 21.26 -18.63
CA GLU A 619 2.49 21.15 -19.69
C GLU A 619 3.07 20.24 -20.78
N SER A 620 2.30 19.21 -21.14
CA SER A 620 2.74 18.17 -22.04
C SER A 620 1.85 18.10 -23.27
N LEU A 621 2.46 18.22 -24.44
CA LEU A 621 1.86 17.74 -25.66
C LEU A 621 1.96 16.21 -25.65
N ASP A 622 0.83 15.56 -25.37
CA ASP A 622 0.54 14.16 -25.73
C ASP A 622 1.40 13.04 -25.11
N SER A 623 1.95 13.23 -23.90
CA SER A 623 2.72 12.16 -23.22
C SER A 623 1.86 11.00 -22.71
N TYR A 624 2.42 9.77 -22.76
CA TYR A 624 1.88 8.59 -22.11
C TYR A 624 2.41 8.39 -20.68
N VAL A 625 1.50 8.04 -19.78
CA VAL A 625 1.73 7.63 -18.39
C VAL A 625 1.18 6.23 -18.14
N TYR A 626 1.65 5.58 -17.09
CA TYR A 626 1.48 4.16 -16.81
C TYR A 626 1.30 3.92 -15.31
N ASP A 627 0.67 2.82 -14.93
CA ASP A 627 0.51 2.39 -13.53
C ASP A 627 0.51 0.86 -13.39
N VAL A 628 0.77 0.36 -12.17
CA VAL A 628 0.78 -1.06 -11.82
C VAL A 628 0.04 -1.34 -10.51
N THR A 629 -1.02 -2.14 -10.56
CA THR A 629 -1.71 -2.60 -9.35
C THR A 629 -0.96 -3.78 -8.76
N ILE A 630 -0.49 -3.59 -7.53
CA ILE A 630 0.26 -4.57 -6.74
C ILE A 630 -0.62 -5.22 -5.68
N GLU A 631 -0.61 -6.55 -5.67
CA GLU A 631 -1.30 -7.40 -4.71
C GLU A 631 -0.88 -7.11 -3.25
N ASN A 632 -1.83 -7.13 -2.32
CA ASN A 632 -1.68 -6.95 -0.86
C ASN A 632 -1.07 -5.61 -0.35
N ALA A 633 -0.27 -4.91 -1.15
CA ALA A 633 0.53 -3.77 -0.70
C ALA A 633 -0.14 -2.41 -0.93
N HIS A 634 -0.97 -2.27 -1.97
CA HIS A 634 -1.57 -0.99 -2.41
C HIS A 634 -0.55 0.14 -2.66
N ASN A 635 0.72 -0.20 -2.91
CA ASN A 635 1.80 0.72 -3.30
C ASN A 635 2.85 0.00 -4.16
N PHE A 636 3.73 0.76 -4.81
CA PHE A 636 4.94 0.27 -5.49
C PHE A 636 6.12 1.25 -5.40
N ILE A 637 7.30 0.81 -5.87
CA ILE A 637 8.52 1.62 -5.89
C ILE A 637 8.82 2.13 -7.31
N ALA A 638 8.74 3.45 -7.47
CA ALA A 638 8.96 4.20 -8.71
C ALA A 638 10.21 5.09 -8.55
N ASN A 639 11.28 4.89 -9.33
CA ASN A 639 12.53 5.67 -9.22
C ASN A 639 13.09 5.77 -7.77
N CYS A 640 13.06 4.66 -7.03
CA CYS A 640 13.38 4.55 -5.59
C CYS A 640 12.43 5.27 -4.61
N ILE A 641 11.34 5.89 -5.06
CA ILE A 641 10.32 6.58 -4.23
C ILE A 641 9.09 5.67 -4.09
N ILE A 642 8.39 5.73 -2.95
CA ILE A 642 7.18 4.92 -2.68
C ILE A 642 5.91 5.70 -3.05
N VAL A 643 5.06 5.07 -3.87
CA VAL A 643 3.84 5.67 -4.44
C VAL A 643 2.64 4.70 -4.44
N LYS A 644 1.42 5.22 -4.52
CA LYS A 644 0.16 4.53 -4.19
C LYS A 644 -0.57 3.92 -5.39
N ASN A 645 -1.24 2.78 -5.19
CA ASN A 645 -2.16 2.18 -6.17
C ASN A 645 -3.57 2.79 -6.06
N CYS A 646 -4.45 2.50 -7.03
CA CYS A 646 -5.85 2.93 -6.98
C CYS A 646 -6.75 2.09 -6.04
N CYS A 647 -7.95 2.61 -5.72
CA CYS A 647 -8.94 2.00 -4.83
C CYS A 647 -10.22 1.62 -5.60
N ALA A 648 -11.06 0.75 -5.03
CA ALA A 648 -12.29 0.15 -5.63
C ALA A 648 -12.11 -0.64 -6.95
N ALA A 649 -10.97 -0.51 -7.63
CA ALA A 649 -10.67 -1.13 -8.93
C ALA A 649 -10.49 -2.66 -8.93
N TRP A 650 -10.71 -3.38 -7.82
CA TRP A 650 -10.34 -4.81 -7.71
C TRP A 650 -11.42 -5.81 -8.17
N PHE A 651 -12.69 -5.39 -8.31
CA PHE A 651 -13.76 -6.17 -8.96
C PHE A 651 -14.62 -5.36 -9.94
N CYS A 652 -14.41 -4.06 -10.06
CA CYS A 652 -15.17 -3.21 -11.00
C CYS A 652 -14.75 -3.52 -12.44
N PRO A 653 -15.66 -3.80 -13.40
CA PRO A 653 -15.31 -4.04 -14.81
C PRO A 653 -14.46 -2.93 -15.41
N ALA A 654 -14.77 -1.67 -15.08
CA ALA A 654 -14.02 -0.50 -15.53
C ALA A 654 -12.58 -0.43 -15.00
N GLY A 655 -12.29 -1.13 -13.89
CA GLY A 655 -10.96 -1.20 -13.26
C GLY A 655 -10.23 -2.55 -13.45
N THR A 656 -10.88 -3.55 -14.04
CA THR A 656 -10.38 -4.94 -14.12
C THR A 656 -10.47 -5.58 -15.50
N GLY A 657 -11.41 -5.16 -16.35
CA GLY A 657 -11.77 -5.87 -17.58
C GLY A 657 -12.67 -7.11 -17.37
N LEU A 658 -13.13 -7.37 -16.14
CA LEU A 658 -14.03 -8.50 -15.86
C LEU A 658 -15.32 -8.38 -16.68
N GLY A 659 -15.72 -9.49 -17.31
CA GLY A 659 -16.85 -9.55 -18.23
C GLY A 659 -16.60 -8.98 -19.64
N TYR A 660 -15.35 -8.67 -20.04
CA TYR A 660 -15.02 -8.37 -21.43
C TYR A 660 -15.42 -9.50 -22.39
N PRO A 661 -15.97 -9.21 -23.60
CA PRO A 661 -16.29 -7.89 -24.16
C PRO A 661 -17.72 -7.41 -23.84
N LYS A 662 -18.50 -8.15 -23.05
CA LYS A 662 -19.91 -7.86 -22.78
C LYS A 662 -20.11 -6.66 -21.83
N TYR A 663 -19.27 -6.57 -20.80
CA TYR A 663 -19.41 -5.61 -19.69
C TYR A 663 -18.22 -4.67 -19.51
N ALA A 664 -17.17 -4.83 -20.32
CA ALA A 664 -15.99 -3.97 -20.32
C ALA A 664 -15.47 -3.76 -21.76
N TYR A 665 -14.98 -2.55 -22.05
CA TYR A 665 -14.41 -2.17 -23.35
C TYR A 665 -13.01 -2.77 -23.61
N THR A 666 -12.29 -3.20 -22.58
CA THR A 666 -10.98 -3.85 -22.71
C THR A 666 -10.88 -5.07 -21.79
N LYS A 667 -9.89 -5.95 -22.03
CA LYS A 667 -9.56 -7.10 -21.15
C LYS A 667 -8.87 -6.69 -19.83
N GLY A 668 -8.75 -5.40 -19.58
CA GLY A 668 -8.31 -4.76 -18.34
C GLY A 668 -9.18 -3.54 -18.04
N ALA A 669 -8.71 -2.65 -17.15
CA ALA A 669 -9.37 -1.36 -16.95
C ALA A 669 -9.59 -0.57 -18.25
N GLU A 670 -10.58 0.32 -18.23
CA GLU A 670 -10.99 1.09 -19.39
C GLU A 670 -10.22 2.41 -19.51
N ILE A 671 -9.40 2.49 -20.55
CA ILE A 671 -8.51 3.62 -20.79
C ILE A 671 -9.24 4.70 -21.59
N GLY A 672 -9.30 5.92 -21.06
CA GLY A 672 -9.94 7.07 -21.71
C GLY A 672 -11.47 7.15 -21.53
N TYR A 673 -12.05 6.22 -20.77
CA TYR A 673 -13.46 6.22 -20.39
C TYR A 673 -13.68 6.75 -18.98
N TYR A 674 -14.92 7.16 -18.69
CA TYR A 674 -15.31 7.86 -17.46
C TYR A 674 -16.57 7.25 -16.86
N ASN A 675 -16.63 7.29 -15.53
CA ASN A 675 -17.87 7.25 -14.78
C ASN A 675 -18.55 8.62 -14.85
N LEU A 676 -19.82 8.69 -15.23
CA LEU A 676 -20.64 9.85 -14.94
C LEU A 676 -21.14 9.71 -13.50
N ALA A 677 -20.48 10.42 -12.59
CA ALA A 677 -20.89 10.50 -11.20
C ALA A 677 -22.16 11.37 -11.10
N VAL A 678 -23.27 10.78 -10.67
CA VAL A 678 -24.58 11.45 -10.53
C VAL A 678 -24.91 11.61 -9.06
N PHE A 679 -24.79 12.83 -8.54
CA PHE A 679 -25.04 13.15 -7.14
C PHE A 679 -26.46 13.70 -6.97
N PHE A 680 -27.34 12.94 -6.32
CA PHE A 680 -28.72 13.35 -6.05
C PHE A 680 -28.85 14.22 -4.79
N TYR A 681 -29.79 15.18 -4.83
CA TYR A 681 -30.29 15.88 -3.65
C TYR A 681 -31.52 15.18 -3.05
N GLY A 682 -31.76 15.42 -1.76
CA GLY A 682 -32.75 14.68 -0.98
C GLY A 682 -32.28 13.27 -0.61
N CYS A 683 -32.92 12.68 0.40
CA CYS A 683 -32.61 11.34 0.88
C CYS A 683 -33.80 10.82 1.69
N ASN A 684 -34.06 9.52 1.62
CA ASN A 684 -35.02 8.83 2.50
C ASN A 684 -34.52 8.75 3.96
N PHE A 685 -33.21 8.86 4.22
CA PHE A 685 -32.60 8.81 5.56
C PHE A 685 -32.21 10.19 6.12
N ASN A 686 -31.97 10.25 7.44
CA ASN A 686 -31.46 11.39 8.20
C ASN A 686 -30.27 10.98 9.10
N CYS A 687 -29.23 10.40 8.49
CA CYS A 687 -28.01 10.00 9.17
C CYS A 687 -27.38 11.16 9.95
N LEU A 688 -27.30 11.07 11.29
CA LEU A 688 -26.68 12.11 12.14
C LEU A 688 -25.15 12.17 11.94
N PHE A 689 -24.57 11.09 11.43
CA PHE A 689 -23.18 10.90 11.05
C PHE A 689 -22.91 11.14 9.54
N CYS A 690 -23.89 11.65 8.78
CA CYS A 690 -23.83 11.77 7.31
C CYS A 690 -22.60 12.56 6.82
N GLN A 691 -21.72 11.94 6.04
CA GLN A 691 -20.56 12.61 5.45
C GLN A 691 -20.97 13.49 4.24
N ASN A 692 -21.90 13.02 3.40
CA ASN A 692 -22.45 13.74 2.24
C ASN A 692 -23.55 14.77 2.60
N PHE A 693 -23.49 15.44 3.76
CA PHE A 693 -24.67 16.12 4.31
C PHE A 693 -25.22 17.31 3.49
N SER A 694 -24.44 17.82 2.53
CA SER A 694 -24.84 18.86 1.55
C SER A 694 -26.09 18.47 0.75
N HIS A 695 -26.37 17.18 0.54
CA HIS A 695 -27.56 16.68 -0.17
C HIS A 695 -28.91 17.20 0.39
N LYS A 696 -28.92 17.85 1.56
CA LYS A 696 -30.10 18.42 2.24
C LYS A 696 -30.41 19.88 1.82
N ARG A 697 -29.51 20.52 1.07
CA ARG A 697 -29.65 21.90 0.56
C ARG A 697 -30.13 21.89 -0.89
N PHE A 698 -31.45 21.97 -1.08
CA PHE A 698 -32.06 21.95 -2.42
C PHE A 698 -31.79 23.25 -3.21
N ASP A 699 -31.43 24.31 -2.50
CA ASP A 699 -30.89 25.57 -2.99
C ASP A 699 -29.52 25.43 -3.70
N GLU A 700 -28.72 24.41 -3.34
CA GLU A 700 -27.46 24.06 -4.05
C GLU A 700 -27.70 23.09 -5.22
N GLY A 701 -28.95 22.73 -5.53
CA GLY A 701 -29.31 21.65 -6.45
C GLY A 701 -30.01 22.06 -7.74
N TYR A 702 -29.55 21.51 -8.87
CA TYR A 702 -30.12 21.80 -10.19
C TYR A 702 -31.25 20.83 -10.54
N VAL A 703 -32.37 21.36 -11.07
CA VAL A 703 -33.45 20.53 -11.64
C VAL A 703 -33.07 20.17 -13.08
N VAL A 704 -32.81 18.90 -13.34
CA VAL A 704 -32.39 18.37 -14.64
C VAL A 704 -33.52 17.52 -15.24
N LYS A 705 -33.98 17.89 -16.44
CA LYS A 705 -34.93 17.10 -17.24
C LYS A 705 -34.27 15.84 -17.77
N ILE A 706 -35.03 14.75 -17.87
CA ILE A 706 -34.55 13.43 -18.33
C ILE A 706 -33.87 13.54 -19.69
N ASP A 707 -34.48 14.21 -20.67
CA ASP A 707 -33.95 14.24 -22.03
C ASP A 707 -32.61 14.98 -22.11
N ARG A 708 -32.41 16.03 -21.29
CA ARG A 708 -31.11 16.72 -21.17
C ARG A 708 -30.04 15.84 -20.52
N PHE A 709 -30.39 15.04 -19.52
CA PHE A 709 -29.47 14.11 -18.86
C PHE A 709 -29.10 12.94 -19.79
N VAL A 710 -30.07 12.38 -20.50
CA VAL A 710 -29.85 11.31 -21.48
C VAL A 710 -29.00 11.83 -22.64
N GLN A 711 -29.30 13.02 -23.18
CA GLN A 711 -28.48 13.70 -24.18
C GLN A 711 -27.03 13.87 -23.70
N GLN A 712 -26.80 14.39 -22.48
CA GLN A 712 -25.45 14.54 -21.90
C GLN A 712 -24.66 13.22 -21.88
N VAL A 713 -25.33 12.08 -21.64
CA VAL A 713 -24.70 10.74 -21.64
C VAL A 713 -24.45 10.23 -23.07
N LEU A 714 -25.40 10.43 -23.99
CA LEU A 714 -25.35 9.89 -25.34
C LEU A 714 -24.36 10.64 -26.24
N GLU A 715 -24.23 11.96 -26.08
CA GLU A 715 -23.29 12.82 -26.81
C GLU A 715 -21.83 12.47 -26.48
N ASP A 716 -21.47 12.42 -25.19
CA ASP A 716 -20.11 12.09 -24.77
C ASP A 716 -19.90 10.58 -24.74
N LYS A 717 -19.41 10.05 -25.86
CA LYS A 717 -19.08 8.63 -26.07
C LYS A 717 -18.04 8.07 -25.07
N ARG A 718 -17.38 8.90 -24.26
CA ARG A 718 -16.41 8.47 -23.24
C ARG A 718 -17.08 7.98 -21.95
N TYR A 719 -18.36 8.26 -21.71
CA TYR A 719 -19.06 7.66 -20.57
C TYR A 719 -19.35 6.18 -20.82
N SER A 720 -18.77 5.32 -19.98
CA SER A 720 -18.98 3.85 -19.99
C SER A 720 -19.57 3.33 -18.68
N CYS A 721 -19.74 4.20 -17.68
CA CYS A 721 -20.36 3.90 -16.40
C CYS A 721 -21.18 5.10 -15.93
N ILE A 722 -22.27 4.85 -15.20
CA ILE A 722 -23.08 5.88 -14.54
C ILE A 722 -23.31 5.40 -13.10
N CYS A 723 -22.74 6.11 -12.13
CA CYS A 723 -22.96 5.81 -10.71
C CYS A 723 -23.93 6.83 -10.11
N TYR A 724 -25.09 6.34 -9.65
CA TYR A 724 -26.08 7.13 -8.91
C TYR A 724 -25.80 7.07 -7.41
N PHE A 725 -25.50 8.21 -6.77
CA PHE A 725 -25.19 8.31 -5.34
C PHE A 725 -25.47 9.72 -4.78
N GLY A 726 -24.90 10.06 -3.62
CA GLY A 726 -24.86 11.41 -3.05
C GLY A 726 -25.72 11.54 -1.80
N GLY A 727 -26.87 12.21 -1.94
CA GLY A 727 -28.07 11.75 -1.27
C GLY A 727 -28.51 10.39 -1.85
N SER A 728 -29.30 9.62 -1.11
CA SER A 728 -29.61 8.26 -1.54
C SER A 728 -30.55 8.26 -2.77
N PRO A 729 -30.30 7.46 -3.83
CA PRO A 729 -31.11 7.43 -5.06
C PRO A 729 -32.60 7.13 -4.89
N GLU A 730 -33.03 6.44 -3.84
CA GLU A 730 -34.38 5.85 -3.68
C GLU A 730 -35.55 6.84 -3.87
N PRO A 731 -35.52 8.07 -3.33
CA PRO A 731 -36.55 9.08 -3.58
C PRO A 731 -36.62 9.57 -5.03
N GLN A 732 -35.61 9.27 -5.85
CA GLN A 732 -35.48 9.65 -7.26
C GLN A 732 -35.35 8.43 -8.20
N LEU A 733 -35.54 7.19 -7.70
CA LEU A 733 -35.47 5.96 -8.52
C LEU A 733 -36.35 5.98 -9.78
N PRO A 734 -37.57 6.54 -9.80
CA PRO A 734 -38.35 6.66 -11.04
C PRO A 734 -37.66 7.48 -12.14
N PHE A 735 -36.79 8.43 -11.79
CA PHE A 735 -35.92 9.11 -12.74
C PHE A 735 -34.74 8.21 -13.12
N ALA A 736 -33.98 7.71 -12.14
CA ALA A 736 -32.75 6.95 -12.38
C ALA A 736 -33.00 5.69 -13.23
N VAL A 737 -34.07 4.95 -12.93
CA VAL A 737 -34.49 3.75 -13.71
C VAL A 737 -34.95 4.14 -15.12
N LYS A 738 -35.81 5.16 -15.28
CA LYS A 738 -36.29 5.57 -16.62
C LYS A 738 -35.16 6.15 -17.48
N ALA A 739 -34.28 6.95 -16.89
CA ALA A 739 -33.11 7.49 -17.57
C ALA A 739 -32.15 6.38 -17.99
N SER A 740 -31.86 5.42 -17.10
CA SER A 740 -31.02 4.27 -17.41
C SER A 740 -31.59 3.39 -18.52
N LYS A 741 -32.90 3.09 -18.48
CA LYS A 741 -33.59 2.36 -19.56
C LYS A 741 -33.45 3.10 -20.89
N LYS A 742 -33.83 4.38 -20.94
CA LYS A 742 -33.71 5.24 -22.13
C LYS A 742 -32.27 5.30 -22.66
N ILE A 743 -31.25 5.37 -21.78
CA ILE A 743 -29.83 5.34 -22.15
C ILE A 743 -29.40 4.00 -22.72
N LEU A 744 -29.88 2.87 -22.19
CA LEU A 744 -29.57 1.53 -22.70
C LEU A 744 -30.32 1.20 -24.00
N GLU A 745 -31.48 1.82 -24.22
CA GLU A 745 -32.32 1.74 -25.43
C GLU A 745 -31.78 2.63 -26.57
N GLU A 746 -31.36 3.87 -26.28
CA GLU A 746 -30.93 4.86 -27.29
C GLU A 746 -29.41 4.89 -27.57
N LYS A 747 -28.59 4.16 -26.79
CA LYS A 747 -27.15 4.03 -27.08
C LYS A 747 -26.92 3.21 -28.37
N ASP A 748 -25.75 3.41 -28.97
CA ASP A 748 -25.30 2.52 -30.04
C ASP A 748 -25.26 1.05 -29.53
N GLU A 749 -25.67 0.09 -30.35
CA GLU A 749 -25.76 -1.34 -29.97
C GLU A 749 -24.46 -1.83 -29.29
N LYS A 750 -23.33 -1.52 -29.91
CA LYS A 750 -21.96 -1.89 -29.49
C LYS A 750 -21.37 -0.98 -28.39
N ARG A 751 -22.13 0.02 -27.90
CA ARG A 751 -21.70 0.89 -26.80
C ARG A 751 -21.98 0.18 -25.46
N ILE A 752 -20.98 0.15 -24.57
CA ILE A 752 -21.10 -0.39 -23.22
C ILE A 752 -21.33 0.79 -22.28
N ILE A 753 -22.42 0.77 -21.53
CA ILE A 753 -22.71 1.74 -20.46
C ILE A 753 -23.20 0.94 -19.26
N ARG A 754 -22.41 0.86 -18.20
CA ARG A 754 -22.78 0.22 -16.93
C ARG A 754 -23.63 1.15 -16.08
N ILE A 755 -24.65 0.61 -15.43
CA ILE A 755 -25.56 1.33 -14.54
C ILE A 755 -25.31 0.86 -13.11
N CYS A 756 -24.86 1.77 -12.24
CA CYS A 756 -24.46 1.48 -10.87
C CYS A 756 -25.21 2.35 -9.87
N PHE A 757 -25.45 1.81 -8.67
CA PHE A 757 -26.18 2.52 -7.60
C PHE A 757 -25.44 2.38 -6.26
N GLU A 758 -25.18 3.48 -5.56
CA GLU A 758 -24.73 3.48 -4.17
C GLU A 758 -25.81 4.09 -3.27
N TRP A 759 -26.35 3.31 -2.33
CA TRP A 759 -27.57 3.67 -1.61
C TRP A 759 -27.65 3.09 -0.18
N ASN A 760 -28.64 3.52 0.61
CA ASN A 760 -28.94 2.87 1.90
C ASN A 760 -29.82 1.62 1.78
N GLY A 761 -30.51 1.44 0.65
CA GLY A 761 -31.26 0.22 0.33
C GLY A 761 -32.73 0.24 0.74
N CYS A 762 -33.22 1.24 1.47
CA CYS A 762 -34.61 1.31 1.94
C CYS A 762 -35.61 1.80 0.86
N GLY A 763 -35.45 1.34 -0.37
CA GLY A 763 -36.30 1.67 -1.53
C GLY A 763 -37.56 0.80 -1.64
N ASN A 764 -38.44 1.16 -2.59
CA ASN A 764 -39.55 0.31 -2.99
C ASN A 764 -39.01 -0.98 -3.65
N PRO A 765 -39.39 -2.20 -3.20
CA PRO A 765 -38.85 -3.45 -3.73
C PRO A 765 -39.01 -3.64 -5.25
N LYS A 766 -40.07 -3.11 -5.88
CA LYS A 766 -40.22 -3.17 -7.34
C LYS A 766 -39.17 -2.31 -8.04
N LEU A 767 -38.99 -1.06 -7.61
CA LEU A 767 -38.00 -0.16 -8.21
C LEU A 767 -36.56 -0.58 -7.91
N VAL A 768 -36.32 -1.22 -6.77
CA VAL A 768 -35.03 -1.81 -6.41
C VAL A 768 -34.73 -3.03 -7.30
N ARG A 769 -35.73 -3.89 -7.57
CA ARG A 769 -35.61 -4.99 -8.54
C ARG A 769 -35.36 -4.47 -9.96
N GLU A 770 -36.06 -3.42 -10.40
CA GLU A 770 -35.81 -2.80 -11.71
C GLU A 770 -34.39 -2.19 -11.82
N ALA A 771 -33.86 -1.63 -10.73
CA ALA A 771 -32.48 -1.17 -10.67
C ALA A 771 -31.44 -2.32 -10.64
N ALA A 772 -31.77 -3.45 -9.99
CA ALA A 772 -30.93 -4.66 -9.98
C ALA A 772 -30.87 -5.32 -11.36
N GLN A 773 -32.01 -5.40 -12.07
CA GLN A 773 -32.07 -5.82 -13.47
C GLN A 773 -31.16 -4.95 -14.35
N LEU A 774 -31.30 -3.62 -14.24
CA LEU A 774 -30.42 -2.67 -14.95
C LEU A 774 -28.94 -2.88 -14.64
N ALA A 775 -28.56 -3.11 -13.38
CA ALA A 775 -27.17 -3.38 -13.01
C ALA A 775 -26.65 -4.71 -13.59
N LEU A 776 -27.46 -5.77 -13.57
CA LEU A 776 -27.11 -7.08 -14.14
C LEU A 776 -26.98 -7.04 -15.68
N GLU A 777 -27.92 -6.41 -16.36
CA GLU A 777 -27.98 -6.29 -17.82
C GLU A 777 -26.86 -5.39 -18.38
N SER A 778 -26.60 -4.26 -17.72
CA SER A 778 -25.62 -3.27 -18.16
C SER A 778 -24.17 -3.63 -17.82
N GLY A 779 -23.96 -4.52 -16.85
CA GLY A 779 -22.65 -4.84 -16.32
C GLY A 779 -22.26 -4.08 -15.05
N GLY A 780 -23.13 -3.23 -14.50
CA GLY A 780 -22.88 -2.43 -13.30
C GLY A 780 -22.91 -3.20 -11.96
N ASN A 781 -23.13 -2.46 -10.88
CA ASN A 781 -23.09 -2.96 -9.50
C ASN A 781 -24.01 -2.12 -8.58
N ILE A 782 -24.57 -2.77 -7.56
CA ILE A 782 -25.34 -2.14 -6.50
C ILE A 782 -24.60 -2.28 -5.17
N LYS A 783 -24.35 -1.14 -4.53
CA LYS A 783 -23.64 -1.01 -3.26
C LYS A 783 -24.58 -0.53 -2.17
N PHE A 784 -24.83 -1.40 -1.20
CA PHE A 784 -25.60 -1.07 0.00
C PHE A 784 -24.70 -0.52 1.10
N ASP A 785 -25.13 0.58 1.70
CA ASP A 785 -24.50 1.21 2.86
C ASP A 785 -25.29 0.81 4.12
N LEU A 786 -25.05 -0.43 4.58
CA LEU A 786 -25.71 -1.09 5.71
C LEU A 786 -25.25 -0.45 7.02
N LYS A 787 -26.08 0.44 7.57
CA LYS A 787 -25.71 1.35 8.67
C LYS A 787 -25.60 0.70 10.05
N ALA A 788 -26.46 -0.27 10.32
CA ALA A 788 -26.56 -1.02 11.57
C ALA A 788 -27.46 -2.24 11.33
N PHE A 789 -27.26 -3.31 12.09
CA PHE A 789 -28.09 -4.50 12.12
C PHE A 789 -29.27 -4.37 13.09
N ASN A 790 -29.05 -3.78 14.27
CA ASN A 790 -30.12 -3.56 15.23
C ASN A 790 -31.11 -2.49 14.71
N PRO A 791 -32.43 -2.76 14.62
CA PRO A 791 -33.40 -1.83 14.04
C PRO A 791 -33.52 -0.50 14.77
N ASP A 792 -33.47 -0.50 16.10
CA ASP A 792 -33.54 0.70 16.94
C ASP A 792 -32.28 1.55 16.83
N LEU A 793 -31.11 0.92 16.68
CA LEU A 793 -29.85 1.59 16.40
C LEU A 793 -29.84 2.20 15.00
N ALA A 794 -30.36 1.48 14.00
CA ALA A 794 -30.55 2.04 12.67
C ALA A 794 -31.49 3.26 12.71
N LEU A 795 -32.59 3.17 13.46
CA LEU A 795 -33.52 4.27 13.70
C LEU A 795 -32.84 5.44 14.43
N ALA A 796 -31.99 5.19 15.44
CA ALA A 796 -31.29 6.22 16.21
C ALA A 796 -30.16 6.91 15.44
N LEU A 797 -29.47 6.18 14.56
CA LEU A 797 -28.37 6.72 13.75
C LEU A 797 -28.89 7.38 12.47
N SER A 798 -29.91 6.81 11.83
CA SER A 798 -30.38 7.14 10.48
C SER A 798 -31.78 7.74 10.39
N GLY A 799 -32.55 7.74 11.47
CA GLY A 799 -33.91 8.31 11.52
C GLY A 799 -34.97 7.48 10.78
N VAL A 800 -34.61 6.27 10.34
CA VAL A 800 -35.47 5.31 9.62
C VAL A 800 -35.00 3.89 9.99
N PRO A 801 -35.91 2.91 10.19
CA PRO A 801 -35.53 1.52 10.43
C PRO A 801 -34.79 0.90 9.24
N ASN A 802 -33.87 -0.03 9.53
CA ASN A 802 -33.08 -0.74 8.51
C ASN A 802 -33.82 -1.86 7.77
N ARG A 803 -34.92 -2.39 8.32
CA ARG A 803 -35.60 -3.61 7.82
C ARG A 803 -35.68 -3.70 6.29
N ARG A 804 -36.19 -2.65 5.62
CA ARG A 804 -36.35 -2.62 4.15
C ARG A 804 -35.02 -2.71 3.39
N ALA A 805 -33.91 -2.24 3.94
CA ALA A 805 -32.57 -2.38 3.35
C ALA A 805 -32.09 -3.83 3.41
N PHE A 806 -32.32 -4.54 4.52
CA PHE A 806 -31.97 -5.96 4.64
C PHE A 806 -32.88 -6.83 3.75
N GLU A 807 -34.20 -6.59 3.75
CA GLU A 807 -35.14 -7.24 2.80
C GLU A 807 -34.70 -7.06 1.34
N ASN A 808 -34.32 -5.84 0.94
CA ASN A 808 -33.88 -5.54 -0.42
C ASN A 808 -32.47 -6.07 -0.74
N PHE A 809 -31.58 -6.20 0.25
CA PHE A 809 -30.27 -6.81 0.07
C PHE A 809 -30.39 -8.33 -0.13
N GLU A 810 -31.20 -8.99 0.70
CA GLU A 810 -31.54 -10.41 0.57
C GLU A 810 -32.23 -10.72 -0.76
N LEU A 811 -33.18 -9.87 -1.19
CA LEU A 811 -33.82 -9.93 -2.51
C LEU A 811 -32.77 -9.93 -3.62
N ILE A 812 -31.83 -8.98 -3.63
CA ILE A 812 -30.80 -8.91 -4.69
C ILE A 812 -29.79 -10.06 -4.59
N ALA A 813 -29.43 -10.49 -3.38
CA ALA A 813 -28.54 -11.62 -3.17
C ALA A 813 -29.14 -12.92 -3.74
N LYS A 814 -30.43 -13.16 -3.48
CA LYS A 814 -31.13 -14.38 -3.92
C LYS A 814 -31.54 -14.36 -5.40
N GLU A 815 -32.01 -13.22 -5.92
CA GLU A 815 -32.55 -13.13 -7.29
C GLU A 815 -31.51 -12.76 -8.36
N PHE A 816 -30.37 -12.13 -7.99
CA PHE A 816 -29.44 -11.56 -8.98
C PHE A 816 -27.98 -11.99 -8.80
N TYR A 817 -27.51 -12.34 -7.59
CA TYR A 817 -26.07 -12.57 -7.38
C TYR A 817 -25.54 -13.82 -8.10
N GLY A 818 -26.34 -14.89 -8.16
CA GLY A 818 -25.98 -16.13 -8.84
C GLY A 818 -25.81 -16.00 -10.37
N GLU A 819 -26.52 -15.06 -10.99
CA GLU A 819 -26.59 -14.87 -12.45
C GLU A 819 -25.27 -14.40 -13.08
N ARG A 820 -24.34 -13.86 -12.28
CA ARG A 820 -23.09 -13.27 -12.79
C ARG A 820 -21.93 -13.37 -11.80
N LYS A 821 -21.37 -14.56 -11.67
CA LYS A 821 -20.25 -14.85 -10.75
C LYS A 821 -18.99 -14.00 -11.02
N ASP A 822 -18.61 -13.82 -12.28
CA ASP A 822 -17.35 -13.15 -12.64
C ASP A 822 -17.35 -11.62 -12.43
N VAL A 823 -18.52 -11.02 -12.14
CA VAL A 823 -18.64 -9.59 -11.78
C VAL A 823 -19.73 -9.44 -10.72
N PRO A 824 -19.40 -9.07 -9.47
CA PRO A 824 -20.40 -8.99 -8.40
C PRO A 824 -21.44 -7.90 -8.70
N VAL A 825 -22.72 -8.27 -8.81
CA VAL A 825 -23.83 -7.32 -8.97
C VAL A 825 -24.21 -6.64 -7.66
N LEU A 826 -23.84 -7.23 -6.52
CA LEU A 826 -24.13 -6.74 -5.17
C LEU A 826 -22.83 -6.58 -4.36
N THR A 827 -22.77 -5.55 -3.52
CA THR A 827 -21.72 -5.35 -2.51
C THR A 827 -22.29 -4.59 -1.30
N ALA A 828 -21.67 -4.77 -0.13
CA ALA A 828 -22.05 -4.10 1.11
C ALA A 828 -20.93 -3.22 1.66
N THR A 829 -21.31 -2.17 2.37
CA THR A 829 -20.41 -1.31 3.14
C THR A 829 -21.03 -0.90 4.47
N THR A 830 -20.22 -0.67 5.50
CA THR A 830 -20.67 -0.21 6.83
C THR A 830 -19.68 0.80 7.40
N LEU A 831 -20.18 1.92 7.93
CA LEU A 831 -19.37 2.98 8.55
C LEU A 831 -19.25 2.78 10.06
N LEU A 832 -18.03 2.70 10.59
CA LEU A 832 -17.75 2.39 12.00
C LEU A 832 -17.95 3.60 12.94
N VAL A 833 -19.19 4.05 13.14
CA VAL A 833 -19.56 5.18 14.01
C VAL A 833 -19.21 4.87 15.48
N SER A 834 -18.23 5.61 16.03
CA SER A 834 -17.70 5.43 17.38
C SER A 834 -18.78 5.37 18.47
N GLY A 835 -18.75 4.32 19.30
CA GLY A 835 -19.70 4.14 20.42
C GLY A 835 -21.11 3.70 20.04
N TYR A 836 -21.38 3.47 18.75
CA TYR A 836 -22.68 3.04 18.26
C TYR A 836 -22.58 1.82 17.34
N VAL A 837 -21.81 1.91 16.23
CA VAL A 837 -21.51 0.76 15.37
C VAL A 837 -20.27 0.07 15.95
N ASP A 838 -20.52 -0.95 16.77
CA ASP A 838 -19.52 -1.76 17.45
C ASP A 838 -19.33 -3.13 16.76
N HIS A 839 -18.60 -4.04 17.42
CA HIS A 839 -18.34 -5.37 16.90
C HIS A 839 -19.61 -6.20 16.71
N VAL A 840 -20.67 -6.00 17.53
CA VAL A 840 -21.93 -6.74 17.42
C VAL A 840 -22.65 -6.35 16.13
N GLU A 841 -22.70 -5.06 15.79
CA GLU A 841 -23.29 -4.63 14.51
C GLU A 841 -22.50 -5.18 13.30
N VAL A 842 -21.16 -5.14 13.37
CA VAL A 842 -20.30 -5.64 12.29
C VAL A 842 -20.39 -7.15 12.12
N GLU A 843 -20.42 -7.90 13.22
CA GLU A 843 -20.55 -9.37 13.22
C GLU A 843 -21.90 -9.79 12.64
N GLN A 844 -23.00 -9.17 13.07
CA GLN A 844 -24.34 -9.53 12.57
C GLN A 844 -24.53 -9.12 11.10
N ILE A 845 -23.96 -7.99 10.64
CA ILE A 845 -23.96 -7.64 9.21
C ILE A 845 -23.11 -8.64 8.41
N ALA A 846 -21.88 -8.94 8.86
CA ALA A 846 -21.00 -9.89 8.18
C ALA A 846 -21.62 -11.29 8.10
N LYS A 847 -22.25 -11.76 9.19
CA LYS A 847 -22.98 -13.02 9.24
C LYS A 847 -24.16 -13.02 8.26
N PHE A 848 -25.02 -12.00 8.29
CA PHE A 848 -26.14 -11.89 7.35
C PHE A 848 -25.69 -11.92 5.88
N ILE A 849 -24.58 -11.28 5.54
CA ILE A 849 -24.01 -11.33 4.19
C ILE A 849 -23.50 -12.74 3.87
N ALA A 850 -22.77 -13.39 4.79
CA ALA A 850 -22.21 -14.72 4.60
C ALA A 850 -23.27 -15.84 4.52
N ASP A 851 -24.33 -15.74 5.35
CA ASP A 851 -25.50 -16.64 5.36
C ASP A 851 -26.28 -16.56 4.03
N LEU A 852 -26.16 -15.45 3.27
CA LEU A 852 -26.68 -15.31 1.91
C LEU A 852 -25.68 -15.82 0.86
N ASN A 853 -24.47 -15.28 0.83
CA ASN A 853 -23.31 -15.80 0.08
C ASN A 853 -22.01 -15.13 0.57
N SER A 854 -21.05 -15.92 1.07
CA SER A 854 -19.75 -15.46 1.58
C SER A 854 -18.81 -14.81 0.54
N GLU A 855 -19.11 -14.90 -0.75
CA GLU A 855 -18.36 -14.24 -1.82
C GLU A 855 -18.79 -12.77 -2.04
N ILE A 856 -19.93 -12.32 -1.49
CA ILE A 856 -20.43 -10.95 -1.67
C ILE A 856 -19.44 -9.95 -1.04
N PRO A 857 -18.84 -9.02 -1.80
CA PRO A 857 -17.82 -8.14 -1.25
C PRO A 857 -18.38 -7.20 -0.17
N TYR A 858 -17.77 -7.23 1.02
CA TYR A 858 -18.09 -6.36 2.15
C TYR A 858 -16.90 -5.45 2.50
N SER A 859 -17.11 -4.17 2.78
CA SER A 859 -16.05 -3.24 3.18
C SER A 859 -16.42 -2.35 4.37
N LEU A 860 -15.54 -2.30 5.38
CA LEU A 860 -15.67 -1.44 6.55
C LEU A 860 -15.06 -0.06 6.28
N LEU A 861 -15.80 1.00 6.60
CA LEU A 861 -15.44 2.39 6.32
C LEU A 861 -15.15 3.15 7.62
N VAL A 862 -14.14 4.02 7.57
CA VAL A 862 -13.71 4.84 8.73
C VAL A 862 -14.66 6.03 8.91
N PHE A 863 -15.28 6.13 10.09
CA PHE A 863 -16.11 7.27 10.46
C PHE A 863 -15.29 8.55 10.57
N HIS A 864 -15.66 9.56 9.77
CA HIS A 864 -15.20 10.94 9.93
C HIS A 864 -16.37 11.82 10.42
N PRO A 865 -16.19 12.64 11.48
CA PRO A 865 -17.30 13.26 12.22
C PRO A 865 -17.79 14.58 11.59
N ASP A 866 -18.34 14.52 10.37
CA ASP A 866 -18.60 15.72 9.55
C ASP A 866 -19.89 16.49 9.87
N PHE A 867 -20.96 15.83 10.36
CA PHE A 867 -22.31 16.43 10.39
C PHE A 867 -22.87 16.79 11.77
N GLN A 868 -23.58 15.90 12.48
CA GLN A 868 -24.15 16.19 13.82
C GLN A 868 -23.39 15.50 14.94
N MET A 869 -22.79 14.34 14.68
CA MET A 869 -21.93 13.61 15.62
C MET A 869 -20.49 14.17 15.65
N ARG A 870 -20.37 15.51 15.69
CA ARG A 870 -19.10 16.27 15.65
C ARG A 870 -18.29 16.21 16.95
N ASP A 871 -18.90 15.68 17.99
CA ASP A 871 -18.48 15.54 19.38
C ASP A 871 -18.01 14.10 19.73
N LEU A 872 -18.21 13.16 18.81
CA LEU A 872 -17.71 11.80 18.94
C LEU A 872 -16.22 11.73 18.62
N THR A 873 -15.57 10.75 19.24
CA THR A 873 -14.22 10.32 18.86
C THR A 873 -14.26 9.62 17.50
N ILE A 874 -13.11 9.50 16.84
CA ILE A 874 -12.89 8.36 15.94
C ILE A 874 -12.80 7.12 16.84
N THR A 875 -13.39 6.00 16.41
CA THR A 875 -13.65 4.71 17.12
C THR A 875 -12.67 4.42 18.27
N PRO A 876 -13.12 3.99 19.48
CA PRO A 876 -12.38 4.17 20.74
C PRO A 876 -11.16 3.24 20.86
N ILE A 877 -10.08 3.63 20.19
CA ILE A 877 -8.82 2.90 20.07
C ILE A 877 -8.27 2.48 21.42
N ILE A 878 -8.41 3.27 22.49
CA ILE A 878 -7.62 3.13 23.74
C ILE A 878 -7.66 1.72 24.38
N PHE A 879 -8.84 1.13 24.64
CA PHE A 879 -8.91 -0.21 25.26
C PHE A 879 -8.57 -1.32 24.28
N VAL A 880 -9.09 -1.27 23.05
CA VAL A 880 -8.81 -2.28 22.01
C VAL A 880 -7.32 -2.29 21.66
N PHE A 881 -6.70 -1.11 21.58
CA PHE A 881 -5.25 -0.94 21.46
C PHE A 881 -4.54 -1.46 22.68
N SER A 882 -4.96 -1.18 23.92
CA SER A 882 -4.26 -1.71 25.09
C SER A 882 -4.38 -3.23 25.23
N ALA A 883 -5.50 -3.84 24.84
CA ALA A 883 -5.66 -5.29 24.78
C ALA A 883 -4.87 -5.95 23.64
N PHE A 884 -4.90 -5.38 22.44
CA PHE A 884 -4.07 -5.83 21.32
C PHE A 884 -2.57 -5.65 21.62
N TYR A 885 -2.22 -4.57 22.32
CA TYR A 885 -0.88 -4.30 22.87
C TYR A 885 -0.51 -5.32 23.94
N GLY A 886 -1.41 -5.69 24.85
CA GLY A 886 -1.21 -6.79 25.79
C GLY A 886 -0.91 -8.09 25.06
N TYR A 887 -1.81 -8.50 24.16
CA TYR A 887 -1.68 -9.74 23.37
C TYR A 887 -0.38 -9.81 22.57
N LEU A 888 -0.02 -8.74 21.84
CA LEU A 888 1.24 -8.65 21.09
C LEU A 888 2.51 -8.62 21.97
N ASN A 889 2.38 -8.56 23.30
CA ASN A 889 3.49 -8.58 24.25
C ASN A 889 3.29 -9.59 25.38
N GLY A 890 2.38 -10.55 25.25
CA GLY A 890 2.12 -11.50 26.32
C GLY A 890 3.33 -12.34 26.70
N GLU A 891 4.26 -12.56 25.76
CA GLU A 891 5.58 -13.15 26.01
C GLU A 891 6.44 -12.26 26.94
N LYS A 892 6.50 -10.95 26.64
CA LYS A 892 7.33 -10.01 27.39
C LYS A 892 6.78 -9.73 28.78
N PHE A 893 5.48 -9.53 28.91
CA PHE A 893 4.83 -9.27 30.19
C PHE A 893 4.24 -10.56 30.80
N TYR A 894 4.71 -11.72 30.36
CA TYR A 894 4.36 -13.02 30.94
C TYR A 894 4.68 -13.06 32.43
N PHE A 895 5.78 -12.41 32.85
CA PHE A 895 6.13 -12.27 34.26
C PHE A 895 5.04 -11.56 35.06
N LEU A 896 4.30 -10.60 34.48
CA LEU A 896 3.22 -9.90 35.19
C LEU A 896 2.05 -10.86 35.46
N LEU A 897 1.75 -11.73 34.49
CA LEU A 897 0.80 -12.82 34.68
C LEU A 897 1.30 -13.88 35.67
N LYS A 898 2.58 -14.26 35.59
CA LYS A 898 3.21 -15.24 36.49
C LYS A 898 3.21 -14.71 37.92
N THR A 899 3.61 -13.47 38.16
CA THR A 899 3.60 -12.82 39.48
C THR A 899 2.19 -12.58 40.00
N LEU A 900 1.20 -12.30 39.14
CA LEU A 900 -0.20 -12.33 39.57
C LEU A 900 -0.64 -13.75 39.98
N LYS A 901 -0.24 -14.79 39.26
CA LYS A 901 -0.49 -16.19 39.62
C LYS A 901 0.32 -16.67 40.84
N GLU A 902 1.47 -16.07 41.13
CA GLU A 902 2.28 -16.34 42.35
C GLU A 902 1.68 -15.63 43.58
N ILE A 903 1.06 -14.46 43.41
CA ILE A 903 0.39 -13.71 44.48
C ILE A 903 -1.05 -14.21 44.74
N PHE A 904 -1.74 -14.73 43.72
CA PHE A 904 -3.17 -15.07 43.79
C PHE A 904 -3.53 -16.50 43.34
N GLY A 905 -2.59 -17.42 43.07
CA GLY A 905 -2.88 -18.69 42.40
C GLY A 905 -2.96 -19.93 43.28
N GLU A 906 -1.84 -20.36 43.89
CA GLU A 906 -1.72 -21.73 44.42
C GLU A 906 -2.48 -22.01 45.71
N GLU A 907 -2.93 -21.00 46.46
CA GLU A 907 -3.78 -21.17 47.65
C GLU A 907 -5.23 -20.76 47.39
N VAL A 908 -5.46 -19.75 46.55
CA VAL A 908 -6.81 -19.23 46.24
C VAL A 908 -7.64 -20.27 45.49
N LEU A 909 -7.05 -21.03 44.57
CA LEU A 909 -7.72 -22.13 43.86
C LEU A 909 -8.01 -23.36 44.74
N LYS A 910 -7.60 -23.35 46.02
CA LYS A 910 -7.94 -24.37 47.03
C LYS A 910 -9.03 -23.90 48.01
N LEU A 911 -9.49 -22.64 47.90
CA LEU A 911 -10.65 -22.14 48.64
C LEU A 911 -11.92 -22.83 48.14
N ASN A 912 -12.92 -22.98 49.02
CA ASN A 912 -14.24 -23.41 48.55
C ASN A 912 -14.89 -22.32 47.66
N PRO A 913 -15.84 -22.66 46.78
CA PRO A 913 -16.43 -21.70 45.83
C PRO A 913 -17.03 -20.45 46.49
N PHE A 914 -17.52 -20.53 47.73
CA PHE A 914 -18.04 -19.39 48.49
C PHE A 914 -16.94 -18.42 48.94
N LEU A 915 -15.81 -18.94 49.43
CA LEU A 915 -14.63 -18.13 49.78
C LEU A 915 -13.97 -17.53 48.55
N LEU A 916 -13.90 -18.28 47.44
CA LEU A 916 -13.40 -17.79 46.15
C LEU A 916 -14.27 -16.64 45.62
N PHE A 917 -15.60 -16.84 45.57
CA PHE A 917 -16.60 -15.83 45.25
C PHE A 917 -16.42 -14.56 46.10
N ALA A 918 -16.36 -14.72 47.43
CA ALA A 918 -16.25 -13.59 48.36
C ALA A 918 -14.96 -12.79 48.13
N LEU A 919 -13.84 -13.47 47.81
CA LEU A 919 -12.56 -12.85 47.51
C LEU A 919 -12.60 -12.07 46.18
N ILE A 920 -13.05 -12.70 45.09
CA ILE A 920 -13.18 -12.08 43.75
C ILE A 920 -14.09 -10.85 43.84
N PHE A 921 -15.30 -11.03 44.38
CA PHE A 921 -16.29 -9.97 44.53
C PHE A 921 -15.72 -8.79 45.32
N SER A 922 -15.14 -9.03 46.50
CA SER A 922 -14.59 -7.97 47.35
C SER A 922 -13.42 -7.23 46.67
N ASN A 923 -12.56 -7.95 45.95
CA ASN A 923 -11.40 -7.41 45.27
C ASN A 923 -11.79 -6.52 44.09
N ASN A 924 -12.69 -7.01 43.21
CA ASN A 924 -13.13 -6.27 42.04
C ASN A 924 -14.10 -5.14 42.40
N ALA A 925 -14.91 -5.30 43.45
CA ALA A 925 -15.67 -4.23 44.09
C ALA A 925 -14.73 -3.13 44.59
N PHE A 926 -13.75 -3.43 45.45
CA PHE A 926 -12.86 -2.42 46.03
C PHE A 926 -12.05 -1.65 44.97
N LYS A 927 -11.49 -2.34 43.96
CA LYS A 927 -10.80 -1.70 42.83
C LYS A 927 -11.73 -0.76 42.05
N SER A 928 -12.94 -1.22 41.77
CA SER A 928 -13.97 -0.45 41.06
C SER A 928 -14.51 0.72 41.91
N PHE A 929 -14.52 0.58 43.23
CA PHE A 929 -14.88 1.66 44.14
C PHE A 929 -13.81 2.75 44.16
N ILE A 930 -12.56 2.40 44.49
CA ILE A 930 -11.50 3.36 44.79
C ILE A 930 -11.09 4.21 43.57
N ILE A 931 -11.29 3.70 42.35
CA ILE A 931 -11.02 4.48 41.14
C ILE A 931 -11.95 5.69 40.96
N ILE A 932 -13.11 5.71 41.65
CA ILE A 932 -14.10 6.79 41.58
C ILE A 932 -13.62 8.05 42.31
N PRO A 933 -13.29 8.04 43.63
CA PRO A 933 -12.72 9.21 44.29
C PRO A 933 -11.32 9.58 43.77
N LEU A 934 -10.50 8.60 43.34
CA LEU A 934 -9.23 8.89 42.64
C LEU A 934 -9.42 9.67 41.32
N GLY A 935 -10.64 9.68 40.80
CA GLY A 935 -11.08 10.58 39.73
C GLY A 935 -10.75 12.06 39.96
N VAL A 936 -10.76 12.53 41.22
CA VAL A 936 -10.39 13.90 41.63
C VAL A 936 -9.06 14.37 41.03
N VAL A 937 -8.12 13.44 40.78
CA VAL A 937 -6.83 13.70 40.12
C VAL A 937 -7.02 13.83 38.60
N LEU A 938 -7.80 14.84 38.19
CA LEU A 938 -8.03 15.28 36.80
C LEU A 938 -8.42 14.14 35.84
N ALA A 939 -9.17 13.15 36.34
CA ALA A 939 -9.58 11.96 35.59
C ALA A 939 -8.42 11.05 35.08
N ILE A 940 -7.18 11.27 35.50
CA ILE A 940 -6.02 10.51 35.00
C ILE A 940 -6.01 9.05 35.50
N PRO A 941 -6.18 8.75 36.81
CA PRO A 941 -6.14 7.35 37.28
C PRO A 941 -7.20 6.45 36.63
N PRO A 942 -8.48 6.87 36.47
CA PRO A 942 -9.49 6.07 35.76
C PRO A 942 -9.13 5.69 34.32
N LEU A 943 -8.46 6.58 33.57
CA LEU A 943 -8.03 6.29 32.21
C LEU A 943 -6.87 5.30 32.18
N LEU A 944 -5.95 5.40 33.16
CA LEU A 944 -4.88 4.41 33.36
C LEU A 944 -5.43 3.04 33.79
N PHE A 945 -6.52 3.01 34.58
CA PHE A 945 -7.19 1.78 35.00
C PHE A 945 -7.86 1.06 33.81
N ILE A 946 -8.53 1.75 32.88
CA ILE A 946 -9.03 1.14 31.63
C ILE A 946 -7.86 0.59 30.79
N LEU A 947 -6.81 1.39 30.60
CA LEU A 947 -5.61 0.96 29.86
C LEU A 947 -5.00 -0.32 30.45
N PHE A 948 -4.86 -0.39 31.77
CA PHE A 948 -4.24 -1.50 32.49
C PHE A 948 -5.10 -2.77 32.44
N ASN A 949 -6.41 -2.69 32.68
CA ASN A 949 -7.29 -3.87 32.60
C ASN A 949 -7.37 -4.43 31.17
N GLY A 950 -7.47 -3.57 30.14
CA GLY A 950 -7.43 -4.04 28.75
C GLY A 950 -6.12 -4.73 28.40
N PHE A 951 -5.00 -4.14 28.83
CA PHE A 951 -3.69 -4.75 28.70
C PHE A 951 -3.59 -6.12 29.39
N LEU A 952 -4.07 -6.27 30.63
CA LEU A 952 -4.12 -7.55 31.33
C LEU A 952 -4.96 -8.60 30.59
N VAL A 953 -6.16 -8.27 30.12
CA VAL A 953 -6.99 -9.18 29.31
C VAL A 953 -6.26 -9.63 28.04
N GLY A 954 -5.50 -8.72 27.42
CA GLY A 954 -4.59 -9.04 26.32
C GLY A 954 -3.49 -10.04 26.69
N LEU A 955 -2.88 -9.92 27.88
CA LEU A 955 -1.90 -10.89 28.37
C LEU A 955 -2.53 -12.27 28.58
N VAL A 956 -3.75 -12.35 29.14
CA VAL A 956 -4.46 -13.62 29.35
C VAL A 956 -4.79 -14.31 28.02
N ALA A 957 -5.23 -13.54 27.02
CA ALA A 957 -5.43 -14.03 25.66
C ALA A 957 -4.15 -14.66 25.07
N TYR A 958 -2.99 -14.05 25.33
CA TYR A 958 -1.71 -14.62 24.90
C TYR A 958 -1.35 -15.89 25.66
N ASP A 959 -1.49 -15.95 26.99
CA ASP A 959 -1.16 -17.15 27.79
C ASP A 959 -1.99 -18.37 27.35
N ALA A 960 -3.29 -18.17 27.09
CA ALA A 960 -4.17 -19.20 26.54
C ALA A 960 -3.71 -19.70 25.16
N VAL A 961 -3.46 -18.78 24.22
CA VAL A 961 -3.03 -19.13 22.84
C VAL A 961 -1.61 -19.71 22.80
N ALA A 962 -0.70 -19.25 23.65
CA ALA A 962 0.67 -19.76 23.73
C ALA A 962 0.73 -21.19 24.32
N ARG A 963 -0.17 -21.53 25.25
CA ARG A 963 -0.27 -22.89 25.82
C ARG A 963 -0.99 -23.88 24.92
N MET A 964 -2.05 -23.46 24.22
CA MET A 964 -3.01 -24.37 23.56
C MET A 964 -3.16 -24.13 22.04
N GLY A 965 -2.35 -23.26 21.45
CA GLY A 965 -2.40 -22.91 20.03
C GLY A 965 -3.75 -22.30 19.63
N LEU A 966 -4.28 -22.71 18.47
CA LEU A 966 -5.59 -22.27 17.96
C LEU A 966 -6.74 -22.59 18.93
N ASN A 967 -6.68 -23.73 19.64
CA ASN A 967 -7.69 -24.10 20.64
C ASN A 967 -7.65 -23.15 21.86
N GLY A 968 -6.50 -22.50 22.11
CA GLY A 968 -6.36 -21.46 23.12
C GLY A 968 -7.19 -20.20 22.85
N VAL A 969 -7.55 -19.92 21.59
CA VAL A 969 -8.49 -18.83 21.25
C VAL A 969 -9.89 -19.18 21.76
N LEU A 970 -10.38 -20.40 21.48
CA LEU A 970 -11.68 -20.84 22.01
C LEU A 970 -11.66 -20.91 23.54
N TYR A 971 -10.60 -21.46 24.15
CA TYR A 971 -10.49 -21.53 25.61
C TYR A 971 -10.51 -20.14 26.27
N PHE A 972 -9.79 -19.15 25.72
CA PHE A 972 -9.82 -17.78 26.21
C PHE A 972 -11.23 -17.18 26.24
N PHE A 973 -11.98 -17.31 25.15
CA PHE A 973 -13.36 -16.80 25.11
C PHE A 973 -14.31 -17.62 25.99
N ALA A 974 -14.20 -18.95 26.02
CA ALA A 974 -15.02 -19.80 26.88
C ALA A 974 -14.79 -19.51 28.38
N ALA A 975 -13.55 -19.24 28.79
CA ALA A 975 -13.22 -18.91 30.17
C ALA A 975 -13.68 -17.50 30.57
N ILE A 976 -13.40 -16.46 29.76
CA ILE A 976 -13.62 -15.06 30.18
C ILE A 976 -15.01 -14.52 29.83
N LEU A 977 -15.62 -14.93 28.71
CA LEU A 977 -16.88 -14.32 28.26
C LEU A 977 -18.02 -14.42 29.30
N PRO A 978 -18.24 -15.56 30.00
CA PRO A 978 -19.37 -15.70 30.92
C PRO A 978 -19.42 -14.68 32.06
N HIS A 979 -18.30 -14.44 32.76
CA HIS A 979 -18.22 -13.43 33.83
C HIS A 979 -17.85 -12.04 33.28
N GLY A 980 -16.99 -11.98 32.26
CA GLY A 980 -16.46 -10.75 31.66
C GLY A 980 -17.54 -9.86 31.01
N VAL A 981 -18.66 -10.43 30.57
CA VAL A 981 -19.85 -9.69 30.09
C VAL A 981 -20.49 -8.83 31.20
N PHE A 982 -20.32 -9.18 32.48
CA PHE A 982 -20.78 -8.36 33.61
C PHE A 982 -19.65 -7.49 34.17
N GLU A 983 -18.44 -8.05 34.29
CA GLU A 983 -17.29 -7.38 34.90
C GLU A 983 -16.73 -6.22 34.05
N LEU A 984 -16.54 -6.39 32.74
CA LEU A 984 -15.97 -5.33 31.90
C LEU A 984 -16.88 -4.09 31.83
N PRO A 985 -18.21 -4.21 31.67
CA PRO A 985 -19.11 -3.07 31.84
C PRO A 985 -19.06 -2.44 33.23
N ALA A 986 -18.90 -3.21 34.30
CA ALA A 986 -18.77 -2.68 35.66
C ALA A 986 -17.45 -1.91 35.86
N VAL A 987 -16.32 -2.42 35.35
CA VAL A 987 -15.00 -1.78 35.33
C VAL A 987 -15.03 -0.49 34.49
N PHE A 988 -15.63 -0.53 33.29
CA PHE A 988 -15.77 0.65 32.43
C PHE A 988 -16.74 1.69 33.02
N LEU A 989 -17.83 1.27 33.67
CA LEU A 989 -18.74 2.18 34.36
C LEU A 989 -18.05 2.83 35.57
N SER A 990 -17.24 2.09 36.32
CA SER A 990 -16.51 2.59 37.49
C SER A 990 -15.40 3.57 37.11
N ALA A 991 -14.58 3.21 36.13
CA ALA A 991 -13.67 4.15 35.51
C ALA A 991 -14.42 5.35 34.92
N SER A 992 -15.61 5.13 34.36
CA SER A 992 -16.45 6.20 33.84
C SER A 992 -16.82 7.19 34.95
N LEU A 993 -17.31 6.70 36.08
CA LEU A 993 -17.64 7.49 37.28
C LEU A 993 -16.43 8.26 37.81
N GLY A 994 -15.24 7.65 37.86
CA GLY A 994 -14.02 8.37 38.22
C GLY A 994 -13.69 9.53 37.26
N VAL A 995 -13.85 9.34 35.94
CA VAL A 995 -13.68 10.46 35.00
C VAL A 995 -14.73 11.57 35.23
N ARG A 996 -15.96 11.24 35.66
CA ARG A 996 -16.97 12.26 36.02
C ARG A 996 -16.48 13.13 37.18
N VAL A 997 -16.01 12.51 38.27
CA VAL A 997 -15.49 13.20 39.46
C VAL A 997 -14.32 14.13 39.08
N GLY A 998 -13.40 13.67 38.22
CA GLY A 998 -12.31 14.51 37.71
C GLY A 998 -12.75 15.69 36.86
N LEU A 999 -13.76 15.49 36.00
CA LEU A 999 -14.36 16.58 35.23
C LEU A 999 -15.13 17.57 36.12
N ALA A 1000 -15.81 17.10 37.17
CA ALA A 1000 -16.47 17.97 38.14
C ALA A 1000 -15.47 18.82 38.94
N VAL A 1001 -14.29 18.28 39.28
CA VAL A 1001 -13.18 19.07 39.85
C VAL A 1001 -12.71 20.15 38.86
N ILE A 1002 -12.53 19.81 37.58
CA ILE A 1002 -12.14 20.76 36.52
C ILE A 1002 -13.22 21.85 36.31
N ARG A 1003 -14.51 21.53 36.50
CA ARG A 1003 -15.62 22.49 36.43
C ARG A 1003 -15.78 23.31 37.73
N ARG A 1004 -15.43 22.76 38.90
CA ARG A 1004 -15.35 23.49 40.18
C ARG A 1004 -14.30 24.60 40.14
N PHE A 1005 -13.15 24.38 39.49
CA PHE A 1005 -12.16 25.44 39.22
C PHE A 1005 -12.67 26.58 38.31
N LYS A 1006 -13.86 26.45 37.73
CA LYS A 1006 -14.55 27.50 36.96
C LYS A 1006 -15.80 28.04 37.69
N GLY A 1007 -15.99 27.68 38.96
CA GLY A 1007 -17.12 28.09 39.80
C GLY A 1007 -18.43 27.31 39.57
N MET A 1008 -18.47 26.37 38.62
CA MET A 1008 -19.74 25.85 38.08
C MET A 1008 -20.38 24.70 38.87
N ASP A 1009 -19.58 23.78 39.42
CA ASP A 1009 -20.04 22.49 39.96
C ASP A 1009 -19.79 22.34 41.48
N SER A 1010 -20.56 21.47 42.13
CA SER A 1010 -20.28 20.95 43.47
C SER A 1010 -19.71 19.53 43.42
N VAL A 1011 -18.41 19.38 43.68
CA VAL A 1011 -17.70 18.09 43.63
C VAL A 1011 -18.25 17.08 44.65
N SER A 1012 -18.65 17.55 45.84
CA SER A 1012 -19.18 16.69 46.90
C SER A 1012 -20.57 16.11 46.55
N LEU A 1013 -21.38 16.84 45.78
CA LEU A 1013 -22.64 16.32 45.24
C LEU A 1013 -22.37 15.27 44.15
N GLU A 1014 -21.42 15.51 43.26
CA GLU A 1014 -21.08 14.55 42.20
C GLU A 1014 -20.47 13.26 42.76
N ILE A 1015 -19.63 13.33 43.81
CA ILE A 1015 -19.13 12.15 44.52
C ILE A 1015 -20.28 11.37 45.16
N LYS A 1016 -21.25 12.03 45.82
CA LYS A 1016 -22.46 11.36 46.36
C LYS A 1016 -23.30 10.69 45.26
N ASN A 1017 -23.43 11.31 44.08
CA ASN A 1017 -24.12 10.72 42.93
C ASN A 1017 -23.37 9.50 42.38
N CYS A 1018 -22.05 9.60 42.22
CA CYS A 1018 -21.22 8.48 41.77
C CYS A 1018 -21.24 7.32 42.77
N PHE A 1019 -21.24 7.60 44.08
CA PHE A 1019 -21.38 6.59 45.13
C PHE A 1019 -22.72 5.82 45.01
N LYS A 1020 -23.83 6.51 44.77
CA LYS A 1020 -25.13 5.86 44.52
C LYS A 1020 -25.11 4.98 43.26
N ILE A 1021 -24.53 5.46 42.15
CA ILE A 1021 -24.44 4.67 40.90
C ILE A 1021 -23.54 3.45 41.10
N TYR A 1022 -22.45 3.58 41.86
CA TYR A 1022 -21.61 2.45 42.26
C TYR A 1022 -22.43 1.41 43.04
N LEU A 1023 -23.08 1.81 44.13
CA LEU A 1023 -23.81 0.90 45.02
C LEU A 1023 -24.97 0.16 44.34
N PHE A 1024 -25.71 0.85 43.46
CA PHE A 1024 -26.93 0.30 42.83
C PHE A 1024 -26.74 -0.21 41.39
N LYS A 1025 -25.56 -0.08 40.77
CA LYS A 1025 -25.30 -0.58 39.39
C LYS A 1025 -23.97 -1.28 39.20
N VAL A 1026 -22.88 -0.76 39.77
CA VAL A 1026 -21.57 -1.44 39.67
C VAL A 1026 -21.54 -2.66 40.58
N LEU A 1027 -21.91 -2.49 41.85
CA LEU A 1027 -21.83 -3.55 42.84
C LEU A 1027 -22.68 -4.79 42.47
N PRO A 1028 -23.94 -4.66 41.97
CA PRO A 1028 -24.71 -5.83 41.53
C PRO A 1028 -24.14 -6.53 40.28
N LEU A 1029 -23.52 -5.80 39.35
CA LEU A 1029 -22.86 -6.41 38.18
C LEU A 1029 -21.63 -7.21 38.58
N LEU A 1030 -20.83 -6.71 39.52
CA LEU A 1030 -19.68 -7.44 40.07
C LEU A 1030 -20.10 -8.62 40.95
N LEU A 1031 -21.25 -8.52 41.64
CA LEU A 1031 -21.83 -9.63 42.38
C LEU A 1031 -22.21 -10.78 41.44
N ILE A 1032 -22.90 -10.47 40.34
CA ILE A 1032 -23.26 -11.48 39.31
C ILE A 1032 -22.00 -12.03 38.63
N GLY A 1033 -21.06 -11.16 38.23
CA GLY A 1033 -19.79 -11.56 37.63
C GLY A 1033 -19.02 -12.55 38.49
N ALA A 1034 -18.81 -12.24 39.78
CA ALA A 1034 -18.10 -13.12 40.71
C ALA A 1034 -18.84 -14.42 41.04
N ILE A 1035 -20.18 -14.46 40.98
CA ILE A 1035 -20.94 -15.72 41.09
C ILE A 1035 -20.71 -16.59 39.85
N VAL A 1036 -20.75 -16.01 38.64
CA VAL A 1036 -20.47 -16.75 37.40
C VAL A 1036 -19.02 -17.24 37.37
N GLU A 1037 -18.06 -16.41 37.78
CA GLU A 1037 -16.65 -16.77 37.86
C GLU A 1037 -16.44 -17.92 38.85
N ALA A 1038 -16.86 -17.79 40.10
CA ALA A 1038 -16.56 -18.80 41.13
C ALA A 1038 -17.36 -20.12 41.05
N TYR A 1039 -18.49 -20.16 40.32
CA TYR A 1039 -19.37 -21.35 40.24
C TYR A 1039 -19.59 -21.90 38.83
N ILE A 1040 -19.21 -21.17 37.76
CA ILE A 1040 -19.42 -21.60 36.36
C ILE A 1040 -18.12 -21.61 35.56
N THR A 1041 -17.20 -20.65 35.80
CA THR A 1041 -15.85 -20.63 35.16
C THR A 1041 -14.70 -20.44 36.17
N PRO A 1042 -14.55 -21.31 37.19
CA PRO A 1042 -13.47 -21.21 38.18
C PRO A 1042 -12.09 -21.65 37.65
#